data_AF-A0A2A4WGV0-F1
#
_entry.id   AF-A0A2A4WGV0-F1
#
_cell.length_a   1.000
_cell.length_b   1.000
_cell.length_c   1.000
_cell.angle_alpha   90.00
_cell.angle_beta   90.00
_cell.angle_gamma   90.00
#
_symmetry.space_group_name_H-M   'P 1'
#
loop_
_entity.id
_entity.type
_entity.pdbx_description
1 polymer ?
#
loop_
_entity_poly.entity_id
_entity_poly.type
_entity_poly.pdbx_seq_one_letter_code
_entity_poly.pdbx_strand_id
1 'polypeptide(L)'
;MILLTLWAGINQVQAAAVHQSSQQYSHTSPFPINNTAIIGLTGLGHATEDRTIIVTMAGDGSFPGGSYGCGDNILGAGTYDIDLTVRNGQTNSFLVICSRKLLGGATAPTTITVTHTDAYDRVVLVDEFSGLLSAPAVDKTASATGSSTTPSSGATATTAQADELIVGALAVPSVDTNVVDDTNTLFTGSHKHFISTKMTANMQYGNASSTGTYTYAPTLSSGSQWSAGVVTFKAVAVATATTTIGDGTTPSNKTAPVNAINNAVNAFTLVTDSGSDTLTALTVTRTGSGADADVAASGAKLWRDDGVTANEWDSTDTQIGSGASFSSGTVTFSSLSESINTSATQYLITYDITNGATVGNTLLGAATAATVTHTLVNNDTTDATLTIGGCQVVITNPTGAGSLDDCITHANGNAGTTIEFNIPGPGNQSSGGDSWWRISMLTWLSGISGTNTVIDATTQTINQGNTNSLGPEIELHGSSAGAGVDGFGVNPGNNITIKGFIINGFGGAGISLWAGSGSNTVTGNYIGTNYAGTAAIANGSGIYINTSGNAIGGITATARNVIAGNSGPGIGVYADSNTIQGNYIGVNASAAAIIANAYGLDIQATGNTIGGTGAGAGNVISGNTFDGIYQPVAGTNAVQGNYIGTNAASASLPNSRHGINVLAGTINLGHAGETQSNIIGPNTGVGINLVGGAINLAGSVDVNDDVALSTGTLSMGSATLNVSGNWTRTTATVTAGTSLVSFDGSAQAISGSTTFYNLTKSVAAAGTLTFAANSTQTIITGGRVTLNGASGQLLTLNCSGCTPDVDHWNLNISGGAFKSIDYVDVSDADASGSGASHKPIAPVNYNDGGSTISWFGSAVITVMKLSAVISDSINGITNPKRIPSSIIEYTVVPSNSGTASPDANTVIVIDAVDAANVSFDTTTGVTFTDGATSSGLTINTVTYSNTPAPGPYVYSYTPGAGYDGNVTSIQITTTGTFNFGGSPDSSFTLRYRVRVD
;
A
#
# COMPACT_ATOMS: atom_id res chain seq x y z
N MET A 1 -9.53 -58.27 -53.36
CA MET A 1 -8.91 -57.80 -54.61
C MET A 1 -10.02 -57.60 -55.64
N ILE A 2 -10.62 -56.40 -55.69
CA ILE A 2 -11.32 -55.87 -56.87
C ILE A 2 -11.03 -54.36 -56.86
N LEU A 3 -10.34 -53.94 -57.91
CA LEU A 3 -10.02 -52.56 -58.27
C LEU A 3 -11.28 -51.97 -58.92
N LEU A 4 -11.72 -50.75 -58.60
CA LEU A 4 -12.51 -49.95 -59.53
C LEU A 4 -12.41 -48.44 -59.25
N THR A 5 -11.68 -47.80 -60.15
CA THR A 5 -11.66 -46.40 -60.63
C THR A 5 -12.64 -45.37 -60.03
N LEU A 6 -12.06 -44.28 -59.51
CA LEU A 6 -12.71 -42.97 -59.36
C LEU A 6 -13.16 -42.43 -60.73
N TRP A 7 -14.40 -41.94 -60.79
CA TRP A 7 -14.87 -41.04 -61.85
C TRP A 7 -14.78 -39.61 -61.32
N ALA A 8 -14.07 -38.74 -62.04
CA ALA A 8 -13.96 -37.32 -61.78
C ALA A 8 -14.91 -36.54 -62.71
N GLY A 9 -15.55 -35.50 -62.16
CA GLY A 9 -16.15 -34.40 -62.90
C GLY A 9 -17.68 -34.41 -62.91
N ILE A 10 -18.28 -33.51 -62.13
CA ILE A 10 -19.41 -32.63 -62.50
C ILE A 10 -19.61 -31.64 -61.36
N ASN A 11 -19.68 -30.35 -61.71
CA ASN A 11 -20.11 -29.25 -60.86
C ASN A 11 -21.53 -29.50 -60.34
N GLN A 12 -21.73 -29.52 -59.02
CA GLN A 12 -22.90 -29.02 -58.29
C GLN A 12 -22.83 -29.48 -56.83
N VAL A 13 -23.42 -28.66 -55.96
CA VAL A 13 -23.51 -28.82 -54.51
C VAL A 13 -23.85 -30.26 -54.13
N GLN A 14 -22.91 -30.95 -53.48
CA GLN A 14 -23.15 -32.28 -52.93
C GLN A 14 -23.11 -32.18 -51.41
N ALA A 15 -24.26 -32.35 -50.76
CA ALA A 15 -24.31 -33.18 -49.57
C ALA A 15 -23.74 -34.55 -49.99
N ALA A 16 -22.42 -34.69 -49.91
CA ALA A 16 -21.75 -35.91 -50.33
C ALA A 16 -22.07 -36.97 -49.27
N ALA A 17 -22.75 -38.04 -49.67
CA ALA A 17 -22.85 -39.25 -48.85
C ALA A 17 -21.43 -39.85 -48.73
N VAL A 18 -20.68 -39.47 -47.70
CA VAL A 18 -19.34 -40.00 -47.44
C VAL A 18 -19.48 -41.31 -46.66
N HIS A 19 -19.43 -42.41 -47.42
CA HIS A 19 -19.14 -43.77 -46.98
C HIS A 19 -20.23 -44.56 -46.24
N GLN A 20 -20.59 -45.70 -46.87
CA GLN A 20 -21.56 -46.71 -46.45
C GLN A 20 -21.01 -47.57 -45.29
N SER A 21 -21.69 -47.55 -44.14
CA SER A 21 -21.68 -48.67 -43.20
C SER A 21 -23.11 -49.06 -42.81
N SER A 22 -23.80 -49.80 -43.68
CA SER A 22 -25.12 -50.34 -43.39
C SER A 22 -24.98 -51.55 -42.47
N GLN A 23 -25.36 -51.44 -41.19
CA GLN A 23 -25.53 -52.61 -40.32
C GLN A 23 -27.02 -52.99 -40.27
N GLN A 24 -27.32 -54.23 -40.66
CA GLN A 24 -28.66 -54.77 -40.87
C GLN A 24 -29.15 -55.49 -39.60
N TYR A 25 -30.40 -55.27 -39.20
CA TYR A 25 -31.07 -56.11 -38.20
C TYR A 25 -32.48 -56.47 -38.69
N SER A 26 -32.68 -57.74 -39.07
CA SER A 26 -34.00 -58.37 -39.27
C SER A 26 -34.19 -59.46 -38.23
N HIS A 27 -35.24 -59.40 -37.41
CA HIS A 27 -35.52 -60.44 -36.41
C HIS A 27 -36.88 -61.10 -36.64
N THR A 28 -36.91 -62.43 -36.55
CA THR A 28 -38.09 -63.29 -36.82
C THR A 28 -38.51 -64.14 -35.60
N SER A 29 -38.22 -63.69 -34.35
CA SER A 29 -38.56 -64.40 -33.11
C SER A 29 -38.65 -63.43 -31.90
N PRO A 30 -39.54 -63.65 -30.91
CA PRO A 30 -39.70 -62.74 -29.76
C PRO A 30 -38.43 -62.70 -28.89
N PHE A 31 -37.89 -61.50 -28.64
CA PHE A 31 -36.77 -61.28 -27.70
C PHE A 31 -37.27 -61.19 -26.24
N PRO A 32 -36.41 -61.47 -25.24
CA PRO A 32 -36.70 -61.30 -23.83
C PRO A 32 -36.74 -59.82 -23.45
N ILE A 33 -37.75 -59.46 -22.67
CA ILE A 33 -37.84 -58.40 -21.66
C ILE A 33 -36.57 -57.50 -21.60
N ASN A 34 -36.57 -56.39 -22.37
CA ASN A 34 -35.80 -55.12 -22.18
C ASN A 34 -35.66 -54.24 -23.46
N ASN A 35 -36.43 -54.49 -24.52
CA ASN A 35 -36.92 -53.45 -25.46
C ASN A 35 -35.89 -52.51 -26.13
N THR A 36 -34.68 -53.03 -26.45
CA THR A 36 -33.56 -52.24 -27.00
C THR A 36 -32.82 -53.00 -28.11
N ALA A 37 -32.65 -52.40 -29.29
CA ALA A 37 -31.74 -52.89 -30.33
C ALA A 37 -30.43 -52.09 -30.30
N ILE A 38 -29.29 -52.78 -30.21
CA ILE A 38 -27.95 -52.19 -30.15
C ILE A 38 -27.25 -52.44 -31.50
N ILE A 39 -26.98 -51.37 -32.23
CA ILE A 39 -26.28 -51.41 -33.52
C ILE A 39 -24.85 -50.91 -33.31
N GLY A 40 -23.85 -51.78 -33.51
CA GLY A 40 -22.44 -51.43 -33.39
C GLY A 40 -21.89 -50.84 -34.68
N LEU A 41 -21.37 -49.61 -34.62
CA LEU A 41 -20.70 -48.97 -35.76
C LEU A 41 -19.22 -49.36 -35.78
N THR A 42 -18.90 -50.59 -36.19
CA THR A 42 -17.50 -51.02 -36.33
C THR A 42 -16.96 -50.63 -37.71
N GLY A 43 -15.98 -49.72 -37.75
CA GLY A 43 -15.23 -49.39 -38.98
C GLY A 43 -15.16 -47.91 -39.38
N LEU A 44 -15.64 -46.99 -38.53
CA LEU A 44 -15.54 -45.56 -38.82
C LEU A 44 -14.12 -45.06 -38.54
N GLY A 45 -13.34 -44.81 -39.60
CA GLY A 45 -12.12 -44.02 -39.51
C GLY A 45 -12.45 -42.63 -38.98
N HIS A 46 -11.85 -42.28 -37.85
CA HIS A 46 -12.06 -41.03 -37.11
C HIS A 46 -11.72 -39.81 -37.98
N ALA A 47 -12.72 -39.22 -38.64
CA ALA A 47 -12.60 -37.97 -39.36
C ALA A 47 -13.19 -36.82 -38.51
N THR A 48 -12.55 -35.66 -38.58
CA THR A 48 -12.82 -34.43 -37.82
C THR A 48 -14.03 -33.62 -38.34
N GLU A 49 -14.97 -34.26 -39.03
CA GLU A 49 -16.11 -33.59 -39.69
C GLU A 49 -17.41 -33.76 -38.91
N ASP A 50 -18.26 -32.74 -38.98
CA ASP A 50 -19.63 -32.72 -38.46
C ASP A 50 -20.53 -33.71 -39.23
N ARG A 51 -20.90 -34.82 -38.59
CA ARG A 51 -21.71 -35.91 -39.16
C ARG A 51 -23.08 -35.99 -38.50
N THR A 52 -24.10 -36.37 -39.25
CA THR A 52 -25.48 -36.57 -38.80
C THR A 52 -25.95 -37.96 -39.17
N ILE A 53 -26.42 -38.72 -38.18
CA ILE A 53 -27.04 -40.03 -38.39
C ILE A 53 -28.55 -39.82 -38.55
N ILE A 54 -29.14 -40.47 -39.55
CA ILE A 54 -30.59 -40.56 -39.74
C ILE A 54 -31.01 -42.03 -39.60
N VAL A 55 -32.00 -42.29 -38.76
CA VAL A 55 -32.54 -43.63 -38.54
C VAL A 55 -34.01 -43.66 -38.94
N THR A 56 -34.38 -44.65 -39.75
CA THR A 56 -35.78 -44.92 -40.14
C THR A 56 -36.23 -46.26 -39.56
N MET A 57 -37.43 -46.29 -39.00
CA MET A 57 -38.01 -47.48 -38.37
C MET A 57 -39.41 -47.73 -38.89
N ALA A 58 -39.72 -49.00 -39.16
CA ALA A 58 -41.04 -49.46 -39.56
C ALA A 58 -41.48 -50.67 -38.71
N GLY A 59 -42.76 -50.76 -38.36
CA GLY A 59 -43.30 -51.88 -37.57
C GLY A 59 -44.81 -52.09 -37.71
N ASP A 60 -45.29 -53.28 -37.32
CA ASP A 60 -46.69 -53.75 -37.34
C ASP A 60 -47.24 -53.93 -35.92
N GLY A 61 -47.92 -52.94 -35.32
CA GLY A 61 -48.47 -53.08 -33.95
C GLY A 61 -49.35 -51.92 -33.43
N SER A 62 -50.27 -52.18 -32.51
CA SER A 62 -51.13 -51.16 -31.88
C SER A 62 -50.34 -50.33 -30.86
N PHE A 63 -50.24 -49.01 -31.05
CA PHE A 63 -49.46 -48.07 -30.21
C PHE A 63 -50.17 -47.86 -28.86
N PRO A 64 -49.65 -48.37 -27.74
CA PRO A 64 -50.24 -48.12 -26.43
C PRO A 64 -49.35 -47.09 -25.71
N GLY A 65 -49.30 -45.85 -26.19
CA GLY A 65 -48.68 -44.72 -25.47
C GLY A 65 -47.25 -44.90 -24.94
N GLY A 66 -46.46 -45.86 -25.46
CA GLY A 66 -45.08 -46.11 -25.03
C GLY A 66 -44.06 -45.23 -25.76
N SER A 67 -42.98 -44.85 -25.08
CA SER A 67 -41.91 -44.03 -25.67
C SER A 67 -41.13 -44.81 -26.74
N TYR A 68 -41.07 -44.27 -27.94
CA TYR A 68 -40.14 -44.66 -29.01
C TYR A 68 -38.99 -43.66 -29.02
N GLY A 69 -37.76 -44.15 -29.02
CA GLY A 69 -36.59 -43.28 -28.96
C GLY A 69 -35.41 -43.90 -29.66
N CYS A 70 -34.69 -43.09 -30.40
CA CYS A 70 -33.34 -43.39 -30.85
C CYS A 70 -32.39 -42.76 -29.82
N GLY A 71 -31.31 -43.45 -29.43
CA GLY A 71 -30.34 -43.06 -28.40
C GLY A 71 -28.92 -43.53 -28.78
N ASP A 72 -27.87 -42.97 -28.17
CA ASP A 72 -26.48 -43.44 -28.35
C ASP A 72 -25.81 -43.72 -27.00
N ASN A 73 -24.66 -44.41 -27.01
CA ASN A 73 -23.91 -44.75 -25.81
C ASN A 73 -22.90 -43.67 -25.35
N ILE A 74 -22.74 -42.56 -26.07
CA ILE A 74 -21.70 -41.55 -25.81
C ILE A 74 -22.25 -40.36 -25.02
N LEU A 75 -23.50 -39.97 -25.25
CA LEU A 75 -24.13 -38.81 -24.60
C LEU A 75 -25.23 -39.20 -23.58
N GLY A 76 -25.35 -40.49 -23.26
CA GLY A 76 -26.40 -41.02 -22.38
C GLY A 76 -27.75 -41.15 -23.08
N ALA A 77 -28.75 -41.73 -22.40
CA ALA A 77 -30.09 -42.01 -22.93
C ALA A 77 -30.94 -40.74 -23.17
N GLY A 78 -30.40 -39.77 -23.92
CA GLY A 78 -31.11 -38.62 -24.46
C GLY A 78 -31.82 -38.99 -25.75
N THR A 79 -33.09 -38.61 -25.86
CA THR A 79 -33.93 -38.75 -27.06
C THR A 79 -33.27 -38.06 -28.26
N TYR A 80 -33.01 -38.80 -29.34
CA TYR A 80 -32.80 -38.18 -30.67
C TYR A 80 -34.04 -37.34 -31.00
N ASP A 81 -33.86 -36.31 -31.84
CA ASP A 81 -35.00 -35.54 -32.33
C ASP A 81 -35.85 -36.47 -33.21
N ILE A 82 -37.09 -36.72 -32.80
CA ILE A 82 -38.05 -37.47 -33.63
C ILE A 82 -38.50 -36.51 -34.73
N ASP A 83 -37.93 -36.68 -35.91
CA ASP A 83 -38.16 -35.78 -37.05
C ASP A 83 -39.53 -36.05 -37.69
N LEU A 84 -39.94 -37.32 -37.78
CA LEU A 84 -41.23 -37.71 -38.33
C LEU A 84 -41.79 -38.97 -37.66
N THR A 85 -43.10 -38.98 -37.41
CA THR A 85 -43.84 -40.19 -37.00
C THR A 85 -45.16 -40.26 -37.76
N VAL A 86 -45.44 -41.41 -38.38
CA VAL A 86 -46.62 -41.63 -39.22
C VAL A 86 -47.25 -42.96 -38.86
N ARG A 87 -48.58 -43.01 -38.74
CA ARG A 87 -49.33 -44.23 -38.41
C ARG A 87 -50.51 -44.42 -39.35
N ASN A 88 -50.62 -45.62 -39.92
CA ASN A 88 -51.82 -46.05 -40.60
C ASN A 88 -52.71 -46.79 -39.60
N GLY A 89 -53.81 -46.13 -39.20
CA GLY A 89 -54.72 -46.63 -38.17
C GLY A 89 -55.49 -47.91 -38.53
N GLN A 90 -55.41 -48.40 -39.76
CA GLN A 90 -56.17 -49.57 -40.22
C GLN A 90 -55.43 -50.91 -40.09
N THR A 91 -54.11 -50.95 -40.24
CA THR A 91 -53.29 -52.17 -40.05
C THR A 91 -52.16 -51.98 -39.05
N ASN A 92 -52.25 -50.98 -38.17
CA ASN A 92 -51.26 -50.78 -37.12
C ASN A 92 -49.81 -50.56 -37.63
N SER A 93 -49.60 -50.24 -38.91
CA SER A 93 -48.26 -49.94 -39.43
C SER A 93 -47.81 -48.54 -39.02
N PHE A 94 -46.56 -48.41 -38.63
CA PHE A 94 -45.95 -47.11 -38.31
C PHE A 94 -44.61 -46.91 -39.02
N LEU A 95 -44.27 -45.64 -39.20
CA LEU A 95 -43.00 -45.15 -39.74
C LEU A 95 -42.47 -44.07 -38.78
N VAL A 96 -41.20 -44.19 -38.36
CA VAL A 96 -40.50 -43.17 -37.55
C VAL A 96 -39.18 -42.82 -38.23
N ILE A 97 -38.85 -41.54 -38.28
CA ILE A 97 -37.54 -41.02 -38.71
C ILE A 97 -36.99 -40.14 -37.58
N CYS A 98 -35.72 -40.32 -37.24
CA CYS A 98 -35.02 -39.51 -36.25
C CYS A 98 -33.60 -39.19 -36.73
N SER A 99 -33.08 -38.04 -36.32
CA SER A 99 -31.74 -37.58 -36.70
C SER A 99 -30.94 -37.11 -35.50
N ARG A 100 -29.60 -37.21 -35.59
CA ARG A 100 -28.69 -36.70 -34.57
C ARG A 100 -27.31 -36.38 -35.12
N LYS A 101 -26.78 -35.22 -34.73
CA LYS A 101 -25.40 -34.82 -35.01
C LYS A 101 -24.42 -35.50 -34.03
N LEU A 102 -23.35 -36.08 -34.56
CA LEU A 102 -22.21 -36.60 -33.81
C LEU A 102 -21.22 -35.46 -33.56
N LEU A 103 -20.92 -35.15 -32.30
CA LEU A 103 -19.91 -34.15 -31.94
C LEU A 103 -18.52 -34.80 -31.96
N GLY A 104 -17.56 -34.17 -32.65
CA GLY A 104 -16.20 -34.70 -32.82
C GLY A 104 -15.48 -34.91 -31.49
N GLY A 105 -14.90 -36.10 -31.28
CA GLY A 105 -14.07 -36.41 -30.11
C GLY A 105 -14.27 -37.80 -29.48
N ALA A 106 -15.19 -38.62 -29.96
CA ALA A 106 -15.42 -39.96 -29.42
C ALA A 106 -14.32 -40.97 -29.81
N THR A 107 -13.65 -41.56 -28.80
CA THR A 107 -12.57 -42.57 -28.96
C THR A 107 -13.03 -44.01 -28.71
N ALA A 108 -14.34 -44.28 -28.56
CA ALA A 108 -14.91 -45.60 -28.31
C ALA A 108 -15.87 -46.03 -29.45
N PRO A 109 -16.13 -47.34 -29.66
CA PRO A 109 -17.16 -47.78 -30.61
C PRO A 109 -18.52 -47.22 -30.22
N THR A 110 -19.06 -46.33 -31.05
CA THR A 110 -20.43 -45.81 -30.94
C THR A 110 -21.42 -46.94 -31.15
N THR A 111 -22.35 -47.12 -30.21
CA THR A 111 -23.52 -47.97 -30.42
C THR A 111 -24.79 -47.12 -30.49
N ILE A 112 -25.57 -47.32 -31.54
CA ILE A 112 -26.91 -46.72 -31.66
C ILE A 112 -27.88 -47.65 -30.95
N THR A 113 -28.63 -47.08 -30.01
CA THR A 113 -29.63 -47.73 -29.19
C THR A 113 -31.01 -47.32 -29.70
N VAL A 114 -31.74 -48.26 -30.27
CA VAL A 114 -33.14 -48.04 -30.67
C VAL A 114 -34.04 -48.66 -29.61
N THR A 115 -34.85 -47.82 -28.94
CA THR A 115 -35.78 -48.23 -27.89
C THR A 115 -37.22 -48.24 -28.38
N HIS A 116 -37.93 -49.33 -28.13
CA HIS A 116 -39.35 -49.47 -28.43
C HIS A 116 -40.03 -50.40 -27.44
N THR A 117 -41.22 -50.02 -26.99
CA THR A 117 -41.92 -50.59 -25.84
C THR A 117 -42.61 -51.96 -26.03
N ASP A 118 -42.53 -52.65 -27.18
CA ASP A 118 -43.36 -53.85 -27.48
C ASP A 118 -42.66 -54.90 -28.38
N ALA A 119 -43.28 -56.08 -28.54
CA ALA A 119 -42.74 -57.27 -29.23
C ALA A 119 -43.38 -57.55 -30.62
N TYR A 120 -43.24 -56.63 -31.57
CA TYR A 120 -43.78 -56.74 -32.95
C TYR A 120 -42.69 -56.90 -34.01
N ASP A 121 -43.04 -57.41 -35.20
CA ASP A 121 -42.13 -57.52 -36.36
C ASP A 121 -41.75 -56.11 -36.88
N ARG A 122 -40.44 -55.88 -37.08
CA ARG A 122 -39.88 -54.54 -37.37
C ARG A 122 -38.73 -54.55 -38.36
N VAL A 123 -38.49 -53.38 -38.94
CA VAL A 123 -37.35 -53.07 -39.81
C VAL A 123 -36.74 -51.73 -39.35
N VAL A 124 -35.41 -51.68 -39.22
CA VAL A 124 -34.66 -50.45 -38.88
C VAL A 124 -33.58 -50.23 -39.93
N LEU A 125 -33.49 -49.00 -40.44
CA LEU A 125 -32.53 -48.53 -41.44
C LEU A 125 -31.73 -47.37 -40.83
N VAL A 126 -30.42 -47.34 -41.03
CA VAL A 126 -29.52 -46.31 -40.50
C VAL A 126 -28.62 -45.80 -41.62
N ASP A 127 -28.57 -44.48 -41.79
CA ASP A 127 -27.78 -43.79 -42.81
C ASP A 127 -27.03 -42.59 -42.18
N GLU A 128 -25.86 -42.25 -42.71
CA GLU A 128 -24.98 -41.18 -42.22
C GLU A 128 -24.77 -40.11 -43.29
N PHE A 129 -24.88 -38.83 -42.90
CA PHE A 129 -24.80 -37.66 -43.77
C PHE A 129 -23.89 -36.58 -43.17
N SER A 130 -23.21 -35.78 -43.99
CA SER A 130 -22.43 -34.61 -43.55
C SER A 130 -23.00 -33.31 -44.13
N GLY A 131 -22.57 -32.16 -43.59
CA GLY A 131 -22.92 -30.84 -44.14
C GLY A 131 -24.30 -30.28 -43.72
N LEU A 132 -24.93 -30.83 -42.67
CA LEU A 132 -26.21 -30.37 -42.13
C LEU A 132 -26.04 -29.40 -40.93
N LEU A 133 -27.01 -28.51 -40.71
CA LEU A 133 -27.03 -27.56 -39.58
C LEU A 133 -27.06 -28.28 -38.20
N SER A 134 -26.56 -27.61 -37.15
CA SER A 134 -26.30 -28.23 -35.84
C SER A 134 -27.52 -28.50 -34.94
N ALA A 135 -28.65 -27.79 -35.12
CA ALA A 135 -30.02 -28.15 -34.68
C ALA A 135 -30.95 -26.91 -34.65
N PRO A 136 -32.27 -27.05 -34.93
CA PRO A 136 -32.89 -28.22 -35.54
C PRO A 136 -32.52 -28.30 -37.02
N ALA A 137 -31.99 -29.45 -37.45
CA ALA A 137 -31.57 -29.66 -38.84
C ALA A 137 -32.77 -29.87 -39.79
N VAL A 138 -33.91 -30.32 -39.26
CA VAL A 138 -35.15 -30.51 -40.03
C VAL A 138 -35.70 -29.15 -40.47
N ASP A 139 -35.97 -29.01 -41.76
CA ASP A 139 -36.72 -27.86 -42.28
C ASP A 139 -38.22 -28.15 -42.32
N LYS A 140 -38.63 -29.19 -43.06
CA LYS A 140 -40.03 -29.58 -43.21
C LYS A 140 -40.23 -31.08 -43.26
N THR A 141 -41.42 -31.51 -42.88
CA THR A 141 -41.88 -32.89 -43.02
C THR A 141 -43.27 -32.95 -43.64
N ALA A 142 -43.54 -34.01 -44.39
CA ALA A 142 -44.88 -34.36 -44.84
C ALA A 142 -45.06 -35.87 -44.76
N SER A 143 -46.27 -36.31 -44.46
CA SER A 143 -46.59 -37.72 -44.44
C SER A 143 -48.04 -37.97 -44.79
N ALA A 144 -48.31 -39.17 -45.29
CA ALA A 144 -49.66 -39.65 -45.44
C ALA A 144 -49.70 -41.17 -45.26
N THR A 145 -50.93 -41.67 -45.16
CA THR A 145 -51.21 -43.09 -45.09
C THR A 145 -52.33 -43.45 -46.06
N GLY A 146 -52.39 -44.70 -46.46
CA GLY A 146 -53.41 -45.16 -47.40
C GLY A 146 -53.40 -46.67 -47.59
N SER A 147 -54.23 -47.14 -48.51
CA SER A 147 -54.38 -48.56 -48.85
C SER A 147 -54.52 -48.73 -50.35
N SER A 148 -53.42 -48.55 -51.07
CA SER A 148 -53.39 -48.50 -52.54
C SER A 148 -52.05 -49.02 -53.07
N THR A 149 -51.95 -49.22 -54.39
CA THR A 149 -50.69 -49.54 -55.07
C THR A 149 -49.78 -48.33 -55.25
N THR A 150 -50.20 -47.12 -54.86
CA THR A 150 -49.47 -45.87 -55.09
C THR A 150 -49.33 -45.08 -53.79
N PRO A 151 -48.43 -45.48 -52.89
CA PRO A 151 -48.07 -44.67 -51.75
C PRO A 151 -47.66 -43.26 -52.12
N SER A 152 -47.99 -42.30 -51.27
CA SER A 152 -47.52 -40.93 -51.38
C SER A 152 -47.41 -40.31 -50.00
N SER A 153 -46.35 -39.57 -49.72
CA SER A 153 -46.23 -38.75 -48.51
C SER A 153 -47.17 -37.53 -48.51
N GLY A 154 -47.92 -37.29 -49.60
CA GLY A 154 -48.68 -36.06 -49.83
C GLY A 154 -47.80 -34.87 -50.20
N ALA A 155 -48.42 -33.73 -50.52
CA ALA A 155 -47.75 -32.51 -50.98
C ALA A 155 -47.69 -31.44 -49.88
N THR A 156 -46.62 -31.38 -49.08
CA THR A 156 -46.28 -30.16 -48.31
C THR A 156 -44.88 -30.07 -47.66
N ALA A 157 -43.87 -30.85 -48.05
CA ALA A 157 -42.49 -30.54 -47.62
C ALA A 157 -41.88 -29.50 -48.56
N THR A 158 -42.08 -28.21 -48.27
CA THR A 158 -41.56 -27.11 -49.09
C THR A 158 -40.23 -26.62 -48.52
N THR A 159 -39.13 -26.89 -49.21
CA THR A 159 -37.78 -26.50 -48.75
C THR A 159 -37.68 -24.97 -48.68
N ALA A 160 -37.18 -24.46 -47.56
CA ALA A 160 -37.00 -23.02 -47.34
C ALA A 160 -35.73 -22.47 -47.98
N GLN A 161 -34.80 -23.35 -48.39
CA GLN A 161 -33.56 -23.02 -49.08
C GLN A 161 -33.25 -24.02 -50.21
N ALA A 162 -32.37 -23.62 -51.13
CA ALA A 162 -31.76 -24.55 -52.08
C ALA A 162 -30.72 -25.43 -51.36
N ASP A 163 -30.41 -26.57 -51.96
CA ASP A 163 -29.42 -27.57 -51.53
C ASP A 163 -29.75 -28.29 -50.21
N GLU A 164 -31.03 -28.55 -49.92
CA GLU A 164 -31.45 -29.37 -48.78
C GLU A 164 -31.37 -30.88 -49.05
N LEU A 165 -31.01 -31.65 -48.03
CA LEU A 165 -31.14 -33.12 -48.08
C LEU A 165 -32.61 -33.50 -47.95
N ILE A 166 -33.13 -34.29 -48.89
CA ILE A 166 -34.48 -34.86 -48.85
C ILE A 166 -34.38 -36.35 -48.52
N VAL A 167 -35.15 -36.82 -47.54
CA VAL A 167 -35.28 -38.23 -47.18
C VAL A 167 -36.74 -38.66 -47.32
N GLY A 168 -37.03 -39.58 -48.23
CA GLY A 168 -38.33 -40.23 -48.41
C GLY A 168 -38.32 -41.63 -47.82
N ALA A 169 -39.36 -42.01 -47.08
CA ALA A 169 -39.48 -43.34 -46.50
C ALA A 169 -40.89 -43.93 -46.57
N LEU A 170 -40.96 -45.26 -46.66
CA LEU A 170 -42.20 -46.04 -46.76
C LEU A 170 -42.18 -47.21 -45.78
N ALA A 171 -43.32 -47.48 -45.15
CA ALA A 171 -43.60 -48.68 -44.37
C ALA A 171 -44.86 -49.40 -44.87
N VAL A 172 -44.77 -50.71 -45.13
CA VAL A 172 -45.87 -51.56 -45.65
C VAL A 172 -46.01 -52.86 -44.83
N PRO A 173 -47.18 -53.19 -44.25
CA PRO A 173 -47.42 -54.36 -43.41
C PRO A 173 -47.66 -55.66 -44.20
N SER A 174 -46.94 -55.85 -45.30
CA SER A 174 -46.89 -57.10 -46.05
C SER A 174 -45.50 -57.29 -46.64
N VAL A 175 -45.10 -58.54 -46.90
CA VAL A 175 -43.91 -58.94 -47.68
C VAL A 175 -44.04 -58.54 -49.16
N ASP A 176 -44.36 -57.27 -49.45
CA ASP A 176 -44.29 -56.74 -50.80
C ASP A 176 -42.82 -56.52 -51.14
N THR A 177 -42.21 -57.55 -51.72
CA THR A 177 -40.79 -57.56 -52.08
C THR A 177 -40.47 -56.72 -53.31
N ASN A 178 -41.49 -56.09 -53.90
CA ASN A 178 -41.43 -55.38 -55.17
C ASN A 178 -41.93 -53.93 -55.00
N VAL A 179 -41.44 -53.20 -53.98
CA VAL A 179 -41.61 -51.74 -53.94
C VAL A 179 -40.79 -51.16 -55.07
N VAL A 180 -41.45 -50.54 -56.04
CA VAL A 180 -40.77 -49.77 -57.07
C VAL A 180 -40.46 -48.41 -56.46
N ASP A 181 -39.17 -48.14 -56.33
CA ASP A 181 -38.62 -46.84 -55.94
C ASP A 181 -39.30 -45.70 -56.69
N ASP A 182 -39.39 -44.54 -56.03
CA ASP A 182 -39.88 -43.33 -56.64
C ASP A 182 -39.02 -43.02 -57.88
N THR A 183 -39.69 -42.87 -59.03
CA THR A 183 -39.04 -42.57 -60.31
C THR A 183 -38.61 -41.11 -60.42
N ASN A 184 -38.89 -40.29 -59.40
CA ASN A 184 -38.44 -38.92 -59.32
C ASN A 184 -36.90 -38.85 -59.34
N THR A 185 -36.36 -38.14 -60.35
CA THR A 185 -34.92 -38.00 -60.61
C THR A 185 -34.15 -37.29 -59.48
N LEU A 186 -34.86 -36.71 -58.52
CA LEU A 186 -34.29 -36.05 -57.35
C LEU A 186 -33.75 -37.03 -56.31
N PHE A 187 -34.33 -38.23 -56.18
CA PHE A 187 -33.81 -39.27 -55.30
C PHE A 187 -32.66 -40.00 -55.99
N THR A 188 -31.43 -39.55 -55.71
CA THR A 188 -30.21 -40.04 -56.35
C THR A 188 -29.62 -41.27 -55.67
N GLY A 189 -30.06 -41.56 -54.44
CA GLY A 189 -29.66 -42.73 -53.68
C GLY A 189 -30.86 -43.46 -53.08
N SER A 190 -30.75 -44.78 -52.98
CA SER A 190 -31.79 -45.65 -52.43
C SER A 190 -31.17 -46.66 -51.48
N HIS A 191 -31.69 -46.75 -50.26
CA HIS A 191 -31.42 -47.86 -49.36
C HIS A 191 -32.60 -48.83 -49.45
N LYS A 192 -32.50 -49.74 -50.43
CA LYS A 192 -33.64 -50.57 -50.86
C LYS A 192 -33.88 -51.77 -49.96
N HIS A 193 -35.16 -51.95 -49.64
CA HIS A 193 -35.84 -53.22 -49.33
C HIS A 193 -35.26 -54.07 -48.21
N PHE A 194 -35.75 -53.83 -47.00
CA PHE A 194 -35.64 -54.81 -45.93
C PHE A 194 -37.02 -55.31 -45.53
N ILE A 195 -37.14 -56.63 -45.53
CA ILE A 195 -38.36 -57.38 -45.36
C ILE A 195 -38.20 -58.20 -44.07
N SER A 196 -38.98 -57.89 -43.05
CA SER A 196 -39.26 -58.85 -41.98
C SER A 196 -40.38 -59.80 -42.45
N THR A 197 -40.73 -60.80 -41.64
CA THR A 197 -41.85 -61.71 -41.95
C THR A 197 -43.18 -61.00 -42.20
N LYS A 198 -43.35 -59.74 -41.77
CA LYS A 198 -44.60 -58.97 -41.87
C LYS A 198 -44.46 -57.52 -42.32
N MET A 199 -43.25 -56.95 -42.34
CA MET A 199 -43.04 -55.53 -42.65
C MET A 199 -42.00 -55.34 -43.74
N THR A 200 -42.28 -54.42 -44.66
CA THR A 200 -41.31 -53.91 -45.64
C THR A 200 -41.06 -52.42 -45.37
N ALA A 201 -39.79 -52.01 -45.29
CA ALA A 201 -39.39 -50.60 -45.25
C ALA A 201 -38.56 -50.21 -46.47
N ASN A 202 -38.79 -49.01 -47.00
CA ASN A 202 -37.97 -48.39 -48.05
C ASN A 202 -37.51 -47.00 -47.61
N MET A 203 -36.26 -46.64 -47.88
CA MET A 203 -35.74 -45.28 -47.71
C MET A 203 -35.01 -44.85 -48.99
N GLN A 204 -35.32 -43.64 -49.47
CA GLN A 204 -34.61 -42.99 -50.55
C GLN A 204 -34.18 -41.59 -50.12
N TYR A 205 -33.06 -41.13 -50.65
CA TYR A 205 -32.54 -39.81 -50.34
C TYR A 205 -32.05 -39.09 -51.61
N GLY A 206 -32.09 -37.77 -51.57
CA GLY A 206 -31.83 -36.89 -52.70
C GLY A 206 -31.45 -35.49 -52.26
N ASN A 207 -30.97 -34.67 -53.19
CA ASN A 207 -30.63 -33.27 -52.92
C ASN A 207 -31.62 -32.32 -53.65
N ALA A 208 -32.21 -31.39 -52.91
CA ALA A 208 -33.09 -30.35 -53.41
C ALA A 208 -32.28 -29.17 -53.96
N SER A 209 -31.83 -29.20 -55.21
CA SER A 209 -31.01 -28.10 -55.79
C SER A 209 -31.72 -26.73 -55.94
N SER A 210 -32.98 -26.60 -55.53
CA SER A 210 -33.75 -25.35 -55.52
C SER A 210 -34.86 -25.41 -54.46
N THR A 211 -35.48 -24.27 -54.15
CA THR A 211 -36.66 -24.25 -53.29
C THR A 211 -37.88 -24.83 -54.02
N GLY A 212 -38.59 -25.76 -53.39
CA GLY A 212 -39.71 -26.45 -54.03
C GLY A 212 -40.49 -27.34 -53.07
N THR A 213 -41.66 -27.81 -53.50
CA THR A 213 -42.46 -28.78 -52.75
C THR A 213 -42.12 -30.19 -53.21
N TYR A 214 -41.72 -31.04 -52.27
CA TYR A 214 -41.31 -32.41 -52.55
C TYR A 214 -42.32 -33.42 -52.01
N THR A 215 -42.46 -34.51 -52.75
CA THR A 215 -43.35 -35.62 -52.44
C THR A 215 -42.59 -36.91 -52.70
N TYR A 216 -42.69 -37.84 -51.76
CA TYR A 216 -42.18 -39.20 -51.91
C TYR A 216 -43.35 -40.10 -52.32
N ALA A 217 -43.33 -40.63 -53.54
CA ALA A 217 -44.43 -41.39 -54.13
C ALA A 217 -43.96 -42.69 -54.82
N PRO A 218 -43.47 -43.68 -54.05
CA PRO A 218 -43.10 -44.98 -54.60
C PRO A 218 -44.34 -45.74 -55.10
N THR A 219 -44.12 -46.83 -55.83
CA THR A 219 -45.20 -47.71 -56.32
C THR A 219 -45.09 -49.09 -55.68
N LEU A 220 -46.22 -49.72 -55.37
CA LEU A 220 -46.30 -51.08 -54.82
C LEU A 220 -46.77 -52.05 -55.90
N SER A 221 -46.29 -53.29 -55.83
CA SER A 221 -46.67 -54.34 -56.78
C SER A 221 -48.08 -54.87 -56.53
N SER A 222 -48.61 -54.67 -55.32
CA SER A 222 -49.97 -55.01 -54.93
C SER A 222 -50.57 -53.93 -54.01
N GLY A 223 -51.90 -53.83 -53.98
CA GLY A 223 -52.58 -52.84 -53.16
C GLY A 223 -52.46 -53.17 -51.68
N SER A 224 -51.48 -52.60 -51.00
CA SER A 224 -51.26 -52.79 -49.56
C SER A 224 -51.53 -51.52 -48.77
N GLN A 225 -51.76 -51.66 -47.48
CA GLN A 225 -51.77 -50.51 -46.58
C GLN A 225 -50.36 -49.95 -46.42
N TRP A 226 -50.21 -48.64 -46.32
CA TRP A 226 -48.89 -48.03 -46.28
C TRP A 226 -48.87 -46.78 -45.40
N SER A 227 -47.69 -46.47 -44.88
CA SER A 227 -47.33 -45.21 -44.22
C SER A 227 -46.12 -44.63 -44.94
N ALA A 228 -46.26 -43.46 -45.55
CA ALA A 228 -45.20 -42.82 -46.32
C ALA A 228 -44.88 -41.44 -45.73
N GLY A 229 -43.60 -41.08 -45.74
CA GLY A 229 -43.08 -39.85 -45.20
C GLY A 229 -41.99 -39.24 -46.07
N VAL A 230 -41.87 -37.92 -46.03
CA VAL A 230 -40.73 -37.18 -46.57
C VAL A 230 -40.28 -36.14 -45.54
N VAL A 231 -38.98 -36.02 -45.34
CA VAL A 231 -38.31 -35.09 -44.41
C VAL A 231 -37.23 -34.34 -45.17
N THR A 232 -37.16 -33.03 -45.02
CA THR A 232 -36.07 -32.21 -45.59
C THR A 232 -35.18 -31.66 -44.48
N PHE A 233 -33.88 -31.66 -44.71
CA PHE A 233 -32.86 -31.20 -43.76
C PHE A 233 -32.03 -30.06 -44.36
N LYS A 234 -31.84 -28.99 -43.58
CA LYS A 234 -31.07 -27.82 -43.96
C LYS A 234 -29.58 -28.12 -44.08
N ALA A 235 -29.01 -27.87 -45.26
CA ALA A 235 -27.57 -27.80 -45.44
C ALA A 235 -27.00 -26.49 -44.90
N VAL A 236 -25.73 -26.51 -44.52
CA VAL A 236 -24.93 -25.31 -44.23
C VAL A 236 -24.75 -24.53 -45.53
N ALA A 237 -25.16 -23.25 -45.57
CA ALA A 237 -25.08 -22.43 -46.78
C ALA A 237 -23.62 -22.26 -47.24
N VAL A 238 -23.34 -22.57 -48.51
CA VAL A 238 -22.05 -22.30 -49.16
C VAL A 238 -22.13 -20.92 -49.82
N ALA A 239 -21.36 -19.96 -49.31
CA ALA A 239 -21.24 -18.65 -49.95
C ALA A 239 -20.50 -18.78 -51.30
N THR A 240 -21.05 -18.16 -52.34
CA THR A 240 -20.41 -18.03 -53.66
C THR A 240 -19.21 -17.09 -53.56
N ALA A 241 -18.15 -17.39 -54.30
CA ALA A 241 -16.91 -16.60 -54.31
C ALA A 241 -17.18 -15.13 -54.69
N THR A 242 -16.88 -14.20 -53.78
CA THR A 242 -16.70 -12.78 -54.09
C THR A 242 -15.26 -12.39 -53.78
N THR A 243 -14.63 -11.67 -54.71
CA THR A 243 -13.33 -10.99 -54.52
C THR A 243 -13.50 -9.77 -53.62
N THR A 244 -13.97 -9.96 -52.40
CA THR A 244 -14.06 -8.89 -51.41
C THR A 244 -13.00 -9.14 -50.35
N ILE A 245 -12.08 -8.19 -50.22
CA ILE A 245 -11.23 -8.06 -49.04
C ILE A 245 -12.19 -7.91 -47.84
N GLY A 246 -11.98 -8.67 -46.75
CA GLY A 246 -12.96 -8.77 -45.66
C GLY A 246 -13.19 -7.43 -44.94
N ASP A 247 -14.38 -7.24 -44.35
CA ASP A 247 -14.84 -5.99 -43.70
C ASP A 247 -14.18 -5.63 -42.37
N GLY A 248 -13.07 -6.27 -42.00
CA GLY A 248 -12.23 -5.92 -40.85
C GLY A 248 -12.87 -5.90 -39.45
N THR A 249 -14.18 -6.11 -39.29
CA THR A 249 -14.92 -5.78 -38.06
C THR A 249 -15.36 -7.01 -37.24
N THR A 250 -15.15 -8.24 -37.72
CA THR A 250 -15.44 -9.47 -36.95
C THR A 250 -14.36 -10.56 -37.12
N PRO A 251 -13.48 -10.80 -36.13
CA PRO A 251 -12.58 -11.95 -36.13
C PRO A 251 -13.30 -13.23 -35.66
N SER A 252 -14.54 -13.45 -36.10
CA SER A 252 -15.19 -14.75 -35.90
C SER A 252 -14.62 -15.73 -36.92
N ASN A 253 -13.79 -16.65 -36.42
CA ASN A 253 -13.27 -17.86 -37.05
C ASN A 253 -14.00 -18.27 -38.35
N LYS A 254 -13.56 -17.78 -39.52
CA LYS A 254 -14.11 -18.20 -40.81
C LYS A 254 -13.37 -19.47 -41.25
N THR A 255 -14.05 -20.62 -41.19
CA THR A 255 -13.53 -21.89 -41.71
C THR A 255 -13.35 -21.75 -43.22
N ALA A 256 -12.10 -21.80 -43.70
CA ALA A 256 -11.81 -21.57 -45.12
C ALA A 256 -12.22 -22.80 -45.96
N PRO A 257 -13.07 -22.64 -46.99
CA PRO A 257 -13.29 -23.69 -47.97
C PRO A 257 -12.07 -23.84 -48.90
N VAL A 258 -11.91 -25.03 -49.47
CA VAL A 258 -10.87 -25.35 -50.47
C VAL A 258 -11.02 -24.37 -51.65
N ASN A 259 -9.94 -23.67 -52.01
CA ASN A 259 -9.82 -22.71 -53.15
C ASN A 259 -10.30 -21.26 -52.92
N ALA A 260 -10.41 -20.76 -51.69
CA ALA A 260 -10.60 -19.33 -51.44
C ALA A 260 -9.35 -18.51 -51.86
N ILE A 261 -9.53 -17.40 -52.58
CA ILE A 261 -8.43 -16.51 -53.00
C ILE A 261 -8.53 -15.21 -52.17
N ASN A 262 -7.52 -14.93 -51.35
CA ASN A 262 -7.40 -13.81 -50.38
C ASN A 262 -8.37 -13.86 -49.19
N ASN A 263 -7.93 -14.42 -48.05
CA ASN A 263 -8.57 -14.13 -46.77
C ASN A 263 -7.85 -12.97 -46.07
N ALA A 264 -8.60 -11.95 -45.66
CA ALA A 264 -8.18 -10.96 -44.68
C ALA A 264 -7.95 -11.67 -43.34
N VAL A 265 -6.74 -11.57 -42.81
CA VAL A 265 -6.35 -12.36 -41.63
C VAL A 265 -6.18 -11.49 -40.39
N ASN A 266 -5.67 -10.26 -40.56
CA ASN A 266 -5.52 -9.32 -39.44
C ASN A 266 -5.40 -7.88 -39.96
N ALA A 267 -6.16 -6.97 -39.35
CA ALA A 267 -6.06 -5.53 -39.54
C ALA A 267 -5.37 -4.90 -38.33
N PHE A 268 -4.40 -4.00 -38.55
CA PHE A 268 -3.62 -3.37 -37.49
C PHE A 268 -3.36 -1.90 -37.80
N THR A 269 -3.09 -1.10 -36.78
CA THR A 269 -2.83 0.35 -36.91
C THR A 269 -1.38 0.64 -36.57
N LEU A 270 -0.72 1.48 -37.37
CA LEU A 270 0.60 2.03 -37.04
C LEU A 270 0.52 3.54 -36.83
N VAL A 271 1.23 4.03 -35.81
CA VAL A 271 1.37 5.44 -35.46
C VAL A 271 2.73 5.67 -34.80
N THR A 272 3.33 6.85 -34.98
CA THR A 272 4.55 7.25 -34.24
C THR A 272 4.23 8.33 -33.18
N ASP A 273 5.05 8.41 -32.14
CA ASP A 273 4.87 9.31 -30.99
C ASP A 273 5.15 10.77 -31.34
N SER A 274 6.04 11.02 -32.31
CA SER A 274 6.37 12.34 -32.82
C SER A 274 7.06 12.29 -34.18
N GLY A 275 6.79 13.28 -35.04
CA GLY A 275 7.43 13.37 -36.36
C GLY A 275 6.91 12.34 -37.37
N SER A 276 7.80 11.83 -38.22
CA SER A 276 7.49 10.77 -39.18
C SER A 276 8.65 9.80 -39.25
N ASP A 277 8.32 8.52 -39.16
CA ASP A 277 9.25 7.41 -39.31
C ASP A 277 9.04 6.70 -40.65
N THR A 278 9.99 5.82 -41.03
CA THR A 278 9.87 4.99 -42.23
C THR A 278 9.96 3.52 -41.87
N LEU A 279 8.89 2.78 -42.11
CA LEU A 279 8.83 1.32 -42.01
C LEU A 279 9.62 0.71 -43.17
N THR A 280 10.69 -0.02 -42.83
CA THR A 280 11.61 -0.62 -43.81
C THR A 280 11.48 -2.13 -43.92
N ALA A 281 10.98 -2.77 -42.86
CA ALA A 281 10.59 -4.18 -42.89
C ALA A 281 9.48 -4.47 -41.87
N LEU A 282 8.64 -5.46 -42.18
CA LEU A 282 7.60 -5.98 -41.28
C LEU A 282 7.61 -7.51 -41.30
N THR A 283 7.76 -8.14 -40.13
CA THR A 283 7.64 -9.58 -39.96
C THR A 283 6.29 -9.95 -39.37
N VAL A 284 5.63 -10.89 -40.03
CA VAL A 284 4.34 -11.44 -39.66
C VAL A 284 4.54 -12.90 -39.28
N THR A 285 4.13 -13.27 -38.08
CA THR A 285 4.09 -14.66 -37.62
C THR A 285 2.68 -15.19 -37.82
N ARG A 286 2.58 -16.37 -38.40
CA ARG A 286 1.33 -17.09 -38.51
C ARG A 286 1.01 -17.78 -37.20
N THR A 287 -0.22 -17.61 -36.72
CA THR A 287 -0.78 -18.30 -35.56
C THR A 287 -1.93 -19.22 -36.01
N GLY A 288 -2.30 -20.22 -35.20
CA GLY A 288 -3.33 -21.22 -35.57
C GLY A 288 -2.79 -22.56 -36.06
N SER A 289 -3.68 -23.44 -36.54
CA SER A 289 -3.38 -24.85 -36.86
C SER A 289 -2.89 -25.12 -38.29
N GLY A 290 -2.92 -24.12 -39.18
CA GLY A 290 -2.45 -24.27 -40.57
C GLY A 290 -0.93 -24.39 -40.71
N ALA A 291 -0.48 -25.16 -41.71
CA ALA A 291 0.93 -25.39 -42.04
C ALA A 291 1.41 -24.47 -43.19
N ASP A 292 2.72 -24.18 -43.32
CA ASP A 292 3.24 -23.19 -44.30
C ASP A 292 2.80 -23.50 -45.74
N ALA A 293 2.62 -24.78 -46.06
CA ALA A 293 2.14 -25.28 -47.34
C ALA A 293 0.68 -24.91 -47.66
N ASP A 294 -0.12 -24.52 -46.66
CA ASP A 294 -1.51 -24.09 -46.83
C ASP A 294 -1.59 -22.67 -47.44
N VAL A 295 -0.49 -21.89 -47.44
CA VAL A 295 -0.40 -20.55 -48.07
C VAL A 295 0.35 -20.64 -49.40
N ALA A 296 -0.16 -19.99 -50.45
CA ALA A 296 0.45 -19.99 -51.77
C ALA A 296 1.87 -19.43 -51.72
N ALA A 297 2.76 -19.97 -52.55
CA ALA A 297 4.11 -19.44 -52.69
C ALA A 297 4.02 -17.95 -53.07
N SER A 298 4.64 -17.09 -52.27
CA SER A 298 4.57 -15.62 -52.38
C SER A 298 3.19 -15.00 -52.17
N GLY A 299 2.30 -15.72 -51.49
CA GLY A 299 0.89 -15.38 -51.30
C GLY A 299 0.57 -14.38 -50.18
N ALA A 300 1.55 -13.97 -49.37
CA ALA A 300 1.32 -12.95 -48.34
C ALA A 300 1.38 -11.55 -48.93
N LYS A 301 0.40 -10.71 -48.59
CA LYS A 301 0.30 -9.31 -49.04
C LYS A 301 -0.02 -8.39 -47.86
N LEU A 302 0.50 -7.17 -47.93
CA LEU A 302 0.27 -6.10 -46.95
C LEU A 302 -0.39 -4.91 -47.67
N TRP A 303 -1.53 -4.47 -47.13
CA TRP A 303 -2.35 -3.38 -47.64
C TRP A 303 -2.38 -2.23 -46.64
N ARG A 304 -2.51 -1.00 -47.14
CA ARG A 304 -2.68 0.23 -46.36
C ARG A 304 -4.04 0.85 -46.70
N ASP A 305 -4.75 1.23 -45.65
CA ASP A 305 -6.02 1.97 -45.71
C ASP A 305 -5.81 3.37 -46.30
N ASP A 306 -6.68 3.79 -47.22
CA ASP A 306 -6.66 5.13 -47.80
C ASP A 306 -7.27 6.23 -46.88
N GLY A 307 -7.95 5.82 -45.81
CA GLY A 307 -8.48 6.67 -44.76
C GLY A 307 -9.81 7.36 -45.10
N VAL A 308 -10.49 6.97 -46.19
CA VAL A 308 -11.79 7.55 -46.58
C VAL A 308 -12.91 7.08 -45.65
N THR A 309 -12.89 5.80 -45.25
CA THR A 309 -13.84 5.17 -44.32
C THR A 309 -13.12 4.12 -43.47
N ALA A 310 -13.03 4.35 -42.15
CA ALA A 310 -12.30 3.45 -41.26
C ALA A 310 -12.87 2.01 -41.26
N ASN A 311 -11.98 1.02 -41.36
CA ASN A 311 -12.27 -0.42 -41.40
C ASN A 311 -13.05 -0.90 -42.66
N GLU A 312 -13.08 -0.12 -43.74
CA GLU A 312 -13.67 -0.55 -45.01
C GLU A 312 -12.56 -0.97 -45.98
N TRP A 313 -12.18 -2.25 -45.95
CA TRP A 313 -11.13 -2.75 -46.84
C TRP A 313 -11.67 -2.94 -48.26
N ASP A 314 -11.36 -2.01 -49.17
CA ASP A 314 -11.95 -1.93 -50.49
C ASP A 314 -10.91 -1.86 -51.63
N SER A 315 -11.35 -1.47 -52.83
CA SER A 315 -10.48 -1.41 -54.00
C SER A 315 -9.58 -0.16 -54.09
N THR A 316 -9.77 0.85 -53.23
CA THR A 316 -8.94 2.06 -53.19
C THR A 316 -7.77 1.94 -52.21
N ASP A 317 -7.76 0.91 -51.37
CA ASP A 317 -6.62 0.55 -50.54
C ASP A 317 -5.36 0.22 -51.33
N THR A 318 -4.21 0.62 -50.80
CA THR A 318 -2.93 0.49 -51.48
C THR A 318 -2.16 -0.74 -50.98
N GLN A 319 -1.85 -1.68 -51.87
CA GLN A 319 -0.91 -2.75 -51.55
C GLN A 319 0.52 -2.21 -51.44
N ILE A 320 1.11 -2.29 -50.25
CA ILE A 320 2.47 -1.79 -49.97
C ILE A 320 3.50 -2.89 -49.77
N GLY A 321 3.08 -4.15 -49.61
CA GLY A 321 3.95 -5.32 -49.52
C GLY A 321 3.41 -6.51 -50.33
N SER A 322 4.29 -7.19 -51.07
CA SER A 322 3.94 -8.34 -51.91
C SER A 322 5.09 -9.34 -52.01
N GLY A 323 4.78 -10.57 -52.42
CA GLY A 323 5.80 -11.52 -52.88
C GLY A 323 6.48 -12.34 -51.78
N ALA A 324 5.96 -12.31 -50.55
CA ALA A 324 6.62 -12.92 -49.40
C ALA A 324 6.02 -14.31 -49.10
N SER A 325 6.89 -15.30 -48.87
CA SER A 325 6.49 -16.69 -48.60
C SER A 325 6.75 -17.03 -47.14
N PHE A 326 5.84 -17.79 -46.52
CA PHE A 326 6.05 -18.28 -45.16
C PHE A 326 7.16 -19.34 -45.10
N SER A 327 8.00 -19.26 -44.08
CA SER A 327 8.99 -20.28 -43.74
C SER A 327 9.08 -20.42 -42.22
N SER A 328 8.89 -21.64 -41.73
CA SER A 328 8.85 -21.94 -40.29
C SER A 328 7.81 -21.07 -39.54
N GLY A 329 6.66 -20.82 -40.16
CA GLY A 329 5.56 -20.06 -39.57
C GLY A 329 5.72 -18.53 -39.60
N THR A 330 6.75 -17.96 -40.23
CA THR A 330 6.91 -16.50 -40.35
C THR A 330 7.11 -16.05 -41.78
N VAL A 331 6.77 -14.79 -42.06
CA VAL A 331 7.04 -14.11 -43.33
C VAL A 331 7.52 -12.69 -43.06
N THR A 332 8.52 -12.22 -43.79
CA THR A 332 9.03 -10.84 -43.65
C THR A 332 8.85 -10.09 -44.97
N PHE A 333 8.12 -8.99 -44.92
CA PHE A 333 8.09 -7.97 -45.97
C PHE A 333 9.32 -7.08 -45.79
N SER A 334 10.30 -7.19 -46.69
CA SER A 334 11.52 -6.39 -46.68
C SER A 334 11.46 -5.26 -47.73
N SER A 335 12.33 -4.25 -47.58
CA SER A 335 12.43 -3.12 -48.51
C SER A 335 11.15 -2.27 -48.60
N LEU A 336 10.41 -2.17 -47.50
CA LEU A 336 9.30 -1.23 -47.38
C LEU A 336 9.84 0.22 -47.35
N SER A 337 9.02 1.17 -47.78
CA SER A 337 9.33 2.61 -47.73
C SER A 337 8.13 3.41 -47.24
N GLU A 338 7.40 2.81 -46.30
CA GLU A 338 6.11 3.33 -45.83
C GLU A 338 6.34 4.37 -44.72
N SER A 339 5.73 5.56 -44.88
CA SER A 339 5.90 6.67 -43.94
C SER A 339 4.86 6.57 -42.83
N ILE A 340 5.30 6.32 -41.60
CA ILE A 340 4.44 6.28 -40.42
C ILE A 340 4.50 7.65 -39.74
N ASN A 341 3.35 8.27 -39.50
CA ASN A 341 3.26 9.60 -38.88
C ASN A 341 2.41 9.55 -37.61
N THR A 342 2.16 10.70 -36.98
CA THR A 342 1.38 10.79 -35.73
C THR A 342 -0.13 10.54 -35.92
N SER A 343 -0.60 10.38 -37.15
CA SER A 343 -1.98 9.97 -37.44
C SER A 343 -2.05 8.46 -37.59
N ALA A 344 -2.92 7.84 -36.81
CA ALA A 344 -3.20 6.40 -36.86
C ALA A 344 -3.62 5.99 -38.29
N THR A 345 -2.78 5.18 -38.95
CA THR A 345 -3.06 4.62 -40.27
C THR A 345 -3.30 3.13 -40.15
N GLN A 346 -4.37 2.61 -40.75
CA GLN A 346 -4.69 1.19 -40.71
C GLN A 346 -4.00 0.42 -41.84
N TYR A 347 -3.70 -0.84 -41.58
CA TYR A 347 -3.08 -1.79 -42.50
C TYR A 347 -3.75 -3.16 -42.39
N LEU A 348 -3.77 -3.93 -43.49
CA LEU A 348 -4.34 -5.27 -43.54
C LEU A 348 -3.37 -6.29 -44.12
N ILE A 349 -3.30 -7.47 -43.51
CA ILE A 349 -2.58 -8.62 -44.06
C ILE A 349 -3.57 -9.61 -44.67
N THR A 350 -3.28 -10.02 -45.91
CA THR A 350 -4.05 -11.06 -46.63
C THR A 350 -3.15 -12.20 -47.08
N TYR A 351 -3.68 -13.42 -47.11
CA TYR A 351 -3.00 -14.59 -47.65
C TYR A 351 -3.75 -15.19 -48.85
N ASP A 352 -3.02 -15.47 -49.93
CA ASP A 352 -3.48 -16.38 -51.00
C ASP A 352 -3.38 -17.83 -50.50
N ILE A 353 -4.48 -18.58 -50.52
CA ILE A 353 -4.51 -19.98 -50.03
C ILE A 353 -4.16 -20.94 -51.18
N THR A 354 -3.36 -21.97 -50.92
CA THR A 354 -3.08 -22.99 -51.95
C THR A 354 -4.29 -23.85 -52.24
N ASN A 355 -4.40 -24.31 -53.48
CA ASN A 355 -5.42 -25.26 -53.93
C ASN A 355 -5.31 -26.65 -53.25
N GLY A 356 -4.30 -26.87 -52.40
CA GLY A 356 -4.06 -28.09 -51.64
C GLY A 356 -4.07 -27.88 -50.11
N ALA A 357 -4.56 -26.74 -49.63
CA ALA A 357 -4.64 -26.44 -48.20
C ALA A 357 -5.50 -27.46 -47.44
N THR A 358 -5.07 -27.80 -46.23
CA THR A 358 -5.72 -28.82 -45.40
C THR A 358 -7.04 -28.31 -44.83
N VAL A 359 -8.14 -29.04 -45.09
CA VAL A 359 -9.50 -28.66 -44.67
C VAL A 359 -9.61 -28.63 -43.14
N GLY A 360 -10.19 -27.56 -42.60
CA GLY A 360 -10.42 -27.38 -41.15
C GLY A 360 -9.29 -26.68 -40.40
N ASN A 361 -8.15 -26.39 -41.05
CA ASN A 361 -7.11 -25.58 -40.45
C ASN A 361 -7.50 -24.09 -40.38
N THR A 362 -7.16 -23.44 -39.27
CA THR A 362 -7.31 -21.99 -39.13
C THR A 362 -5.96 -21.33 -39.41
N LEU A 363 -5.92 -20.41 -40.38
CA LEU A 363 -4.77 -19.58 -40.68
C LEU A 363 -5.01 -18.20 -40.06
N LEU A 364 -4.37 -17.93 -38.92
CA LEU A 364 -4.35 -16.61 -38.28
C LEU A 364 -2.98 -15.97 -38.49
N GLY A 365 -2.90 -14.66 -38.40
CA GLY A 365 -1.68 -13.89 -38.65
C GLY A 365 -1.56 -12.80 -37.62
N ALA A 366 -0.38 -12.65 -37.02
CA ALA A 366 -0.09 -11.53 -36.14
C ALA A 366 1.21 -10.86 -36.60
N ALA A 367 1.20 -9.53 -36.71
CA ALA A 367 2.42 -8.76 -36.96
C ALA A 367 3.26 -8.79 -35.67
N THR A 368 4.44 -9.42 -35.70
CA THR A 368 5.24 -9.69 -34.50
C THR A 368 6.45 -8.78 -34.35
N ALA A 369 6.94 -8.19 -35.44
CA ALA A 369 8.07 -7.25 -35.38
C ALA A 369 8.11 -6.31 -36.60
N ALA A 370 8.31 -5.01 -36.37
CA ALA A 370 8.53 -4.00 -37.41
C ALA A 370 9.91 -3.36 -37.24
N THR A 371 10.67 -3.20 -38.32
CA THR A 371 11.96 -2.51 -38.32
C THR A 371 11.81 -1.13 -38.96
N VAL A 372 12.19 -0.11 -38.22
CA VAL A 372 12.01 1.30 -38.57
C VAL A 372 13.37 1.99 -38.53
N THR A 373 13.64 2.94 -39.43
CA THR A 373 14.99 3.51 -39.61
C THR A 373 15.49 4.33 -38.40
N HIS A 374 14.62 4.60 -37.41
CA HIS A 374 14.95 5.17 -36.11
C HIS A 374 14.47 4.21 -35.00
N THR A 375 15.27 4.05 -33.94
CA THR A 375 15.08 3.01 -32.91
C THR A 375 13.71 3.05 -32.26
N LEU A 376 12.86 2.07 -32.56
CA LEU A 376 11.59 1.80 -31.90
C LEU A 376 11.70 0.53 -31.04
N VAL A 377 11.13 0.62 -29.84
CA VAL A 377 10.91 -0.44 -28.85
C VAL A 377 9.68 -1.26 -29.29
N ASN A 378 9.80 -2.58 -29.34
CA ASN A 378 8.79 -3.54 -29.84
C ASN A 378 7.91 -4.10 -28.69
N ASN A 379 6.61 -4.37 -28.90
CA ASN A 379 6.03 -5.71 -29.17
C ASN A 379 4.47 -5.60 -29.16
N ASP A 380 3.72 -6.33 -30.02
CA ASP A 380 2.40 -6.89 -29.65
C ASP A 380 1.86 -7.94 -30.65
N THR A 381 1.20 -8.99 -30.14
CA THR A 381 0.20 -9.81 -30.85
C THR A 381 -1.08 -9.92 -30.01
N THR A 382 -2.00 -8.98 -30.09
CA THR A 382 -3.35 -9.15 -30.68
C THR A 382 -4.17 -7.86 -30.60
N ASP A 383 -4.45 -7.31 -31.79
CA ASP A 383 -5.30 -6.17 -32.15
C ASP A 383 -4.86 -4.78 -31.66
N ALA A 384 -4.31 -4.03 -32.63
CA ALA A 384 -3.52 -2.83 -32.45
C ALA A 384 -4.29 -1.61 -31.89
N THR A 385 -4.13 -1.39 -30.59
CA THR A 385 -3.83 -0.07 -30.02
C THR A 385 -2.51 -0.15 -29.27
N LEU A 386 -1.49 0.54 -29.79
CA LEU A 386 -0.16 0.67 -29.21
C LEU A 386 -0.22 1.38 -27.85
N THR A 387 0.09 0.67 -26.77
CA THR A 387 0.71 1.25 -25.57
C THR A 387 1.71 0.24 -25.03
N ILE A 388 3.00 0.60 -25.05
CA ILE A 388 4.07 -0.23 -24.50
C ILE A 388 3.91 -0.27 -22.98
N GLY A 389 3.64 -1.46 -22.46
CA GLY A 389 3.94 -1.84 -21.09
C GLY A 389 2.72 -2.11 -20.22
N GLY A 390 1.99 -3.21 -20.45
CA GLY A 390 1.21 -3.79 -19.37
C GLY A 390 0.74 -5.23 -19.51
N CYS A 391 0.61 -5.92 -18.38
CA CYS A 391 0.01 -7.25 -18.24
C CYS A 391 -1.17 -7.16 -17.28
N GLN A 392 -2.31 -7.77 -17.60
CA GLN A 392 -3.51 -7.65 -16.79
C GLN A 392 -3.78 -8.91 -15.95
N VAL A 393 -3.86 -8.75 -14.64
CA VAL A 393 -4.29 -9.78 -13.69
C VAL A 393 -5.81 -9.85 -13.69
N VAL A 394 -6.36 -11.01 -14.05
CA VAL A 394 -7.80 -11.25 -14.24
C VAL A 394 -8.36 -12.36 -13.37
N ILE A 395 -7.51 -13.06 -12.60
CA ILE A 395 -7.93 -14.11 -11.66
C ILE A 395 -7.28 -13.93 -10.30
N THR A 396 -7.95 -14.43 -9.24
CA THR A 396 -7.41 -14.42 -7.87
C THR A 396 -6.54 -15.64 -7.54
N ASN A 397 -6.44 -16.61 -8.46
CA ASN A 397 -5.54 -17.75 -8.28
C ASN A 397 -4.10 -17.23 -8.44
N PRO A 398 -3.16 -17.60 -7.55
CA PRO A 398 -1.81 -17.03 -7.59
C PRO A 398 -1.03 -17.44 -8.84
N THR A 399 -1.39 -18.55 -9.49
CA THR A 399 -0.72 -19.09 -10.69
C THR A 399 -1.72 -19.40 -11.82
N GLY A 400 -1.19 -19.66 -13.02
CA GLY A 400 -1.98 -19.91 -14.23
C GLY A 400 -2.16 -18.64 -15.07
N ALA A 401 -2.65 -18.81 -16.30
CA ALA A 401 -2.78 -17.69 -17.24
C ALA A 401 -3.66 -16.56 -16.66
N GLY A 402 -3.17 -15.32 -16.73
CA GLY A 402 -3.84 -14.13 -16.20
C GLY A 402 -3.74 -13.96 -14.68
N SER A 403 -2.89 -14.72 -14.00
CA SER A 403 -2.57 -14.54 -12.57
C SER A 403 -1.50 -13.46 -12.33
N LEU A 404 -1.33 -13.07 -11.07
CA LEU A 404 -0.23 -12.17 -10.68
C LEU A 404 1.14 -12.78 -10.98
N ASP A 405 1.36 -14.06 -10.72
CA ASP A 405 2.65 -14.72 -10.97
C ASP A 405 2.96 -14.83 -12.48
N ASP A 406 1.92 -15.07 -13.30
CA ASP A 406 2.01 -15.04 -14.77
C ASP A 406 2.42 -13.64 -15.26
N CYS A 407 1.77 -12.59 -14.75
CA CYS A 407 2.13 -11.22 -15.09
C CYS A 407 3.50 -10.78 -14.60
N ILE A 408 3.95 -11.24 -13.42
CA ILE A 408 5.32 -10.98 -12.96
C ILE A 408 6.33 -11.70 -13.85
N THR A 409 6.04 -12.95 -14.23
CA THR A 409 6.88 -13.70 -15.17
C THR A 409 6.97 -12.97 -16.51
N HIS A 410 5.86 -12.42 -17.01
CA HIS A 410 5.85 -11.57 -18.19
C HIS A 410 6.71 -10.32 -17.99
N ALA A 411 6.50 -9.56 -16.91
CA ALA A 411 7.26 -8.34 -16.63
C ALA A 411 8.77 -8.61 -16.49
N ASN A 412 9.15 -9.77 -15.93
CA ASN A 412 10.55 -10.18 -15.82
C ASN A 412 11.26 -10.33 -17.17
N GLY A 413 10.53 -10.69 -18.23
CA GLY A 413 11.03 -10.74 -19.60
C GLY A 413 10.91 -9.44 -20.38
N ASN A 414 10.12 -8.47 -19.88
CA ASN A 414 9.70 -7.28 -20.62
C ASN A 414 9.85 -6.01 -19.78
N ALA A 415 10.96 -5.29 -19.98
CA ALA A 415 11.23 -4.05 -19.26
C ALA A 415 10.16 -2.97 -19.57
N GLY A 416 9.78 -2.18 -18.57
CA GLY A 416 8.75 -1.14 -18.72
C GLY A 416 7.31 -1.63 -18.56
N THR A 417 7.11 -2.90 -18.17
CA THR A 417 5.76 -3.48 -18.02
C THR A 417 5.01 -2.87 -16.84
N THR A 418 3.75 -2.47 -17.05
CA THR A 418 2.77 -2.14 -16.01
C THR A 418 1.82 -3.31 -15.78
N ILE A 419 1.97 -4.01 -14.67
CA ILE A 419 1.00 -5.01 -14.23
C ILE A 419 -0.24 -4.30 -13.68
N GLU A 420 -1.35 -4.44 -14.38
CA GLU A 420 -2.66 -3.92 -14.03
C GLU A 420 -3.58 -5.02 -13.49
N PHE A 421 -4.64 -4.66 -12.80
CA PHE A 421 -5.61 -5.54 -12.17
C PHE A 421 -7.00 -5.22 -12.72
N ASN A 422 -7.67 -6.26 -13.20
CA ASN A 422 -9.05 -6.22 -13.71
C ASN A 422 -9.72 -7.57 -13.46
N ILE A 423 -9.71 -7.99 -12.19
CA ILE A 423 -10.30 -9.26 -11.79
C ILE A 423 -11.83 -9.10 -11.81
N PRO A 424 -12.57 -9.86 -12.66
CA PRO A 424 -14.00 -9.67 -12.82
C PRO A 424 -14.83 -10.11 -11.61
N GLY A 425 -16.05 -9.57 -11.51
CA GLY A 425 -17.04 -9.94 -10.50
C GLY A 425 -16.79 -9.28 -9.15
N PRO A 426 -17.68 -9.47 -8.15
CA PRO A 426 -17.45 -8.90 -6.82
C PRO A 426 -16.18 -9.50 -6.19
N GLY A 427 -15.54 -8.75 -5.30
CA GLY A 427 -14.40 -9.23 -4.52
C GLY A 427 -14.68 -10.59 -3.87
N ASN A 428 -13.71 -11.50 -3.91
CA ASN A 428 -13.86 -12.84 -3.33
C ASN A 428 -13.82 -12.83 -1.79
N GLN A 429 -13.63 -11.66 -1.17
CA GLN A 429 -13.82 -11.39 0.24
C GLN A 429 -14.81 -10.24 0.43
N SER A 430 -15.56 -10.24 1.53
CA SER A 430 -16.44 -9.14 1.89
C SER A 430 -16.62 -9.01 3.40
N SER A 431 -16.79 -7.78 3.87
CA SER A 431 -17.05 -7.46 5.26
C SER A 431 -17.61 -6.04 5.37
N GLY A 432 -18.62 -5.83 6.23
CA GLY A 432 -19.12 -4.48 6.52
C GLY A 432 -19.76 -3.72 5.35
N GLY A 433 -20.03 -4.38 4.21
CA GLY A 433 -20.51 -3.73 2.99
C GLY A 433 -19.40 -3.45 1.96
N ASP A 434 -18.14 -3.57 2.36
CA ASP A 434 -16.98 -3.54 1.46
C ASP A 434 -16.69 -4.96 0.92
N SER A 435 -16.11 -5.03 -0.29
CA SER A 435 -15.56 -6.25 -0.88
C SER A 435 -14.19 -5.99 -1.48
N TRP A 436 -13.33 -7.00 -1.51
CA TRP A 436 -11.98 -6.89 -2.07
C TRP A 436 -11.52 -8.26 -2.63
N TRP A 437 -10.48 -8.26 -3.46
CA TRP A 437 -9.95 -9.46 -4.10
C TRP A 437 -8.69 -9.94 -3.37
N ARG A 438 -8.81 -11.08 -2.68
CA ARG A 438 -7.69 -11.79 -2.07
C ARG A 438 -7.04 -12.76 -3.04
N ILE A 439 -5.74 -12.59 -3.26
CA ILE A 439 -4.82 -13.55 -3.87
C ILE A 439 -4.11 -14.29 -2.73
N SER A 440 -4.51 -15.54 -2.48
CA SER A 440 -3.94 -16.37 -1.41
C SER A 440 -2.71 -17.12 -1.91
N MET A 441 -1.54 -16.73 -1.42
CA MET A 441 -0.27 -17.37 -1.78
C MET A 441 -0.11 -18.73 -1.10
N LEU A 442 0.27 -19.74 -1.88
CA LEU A 442 0.55 -21.11 -1.40
C LEU A 442 2.05 -21.41 -1.34
N THR A 443 2.86 -20.65 -2.09
CA THR A 443 4.32 -20.75 -2.18
C THR A 443 4.89 -19.36 -2.45
N TRP A 444 6.22 -19.26 -2.63
CA TRP A 444 6.86 -18.02 -3.09
C TRP A 444 6.23 -17.52 -4.40
N LEU A 445 5.94 -16.21 -4.44
CA LEU A 445 5.70 -15.49 -5.68
C LEU A 445 7.01 -15.42 -6.48
N SER A 446 6.94 -15.47 -7.80
CA SER A 446 8.12 -15.23 -8.63
C SER A 446 8.75 -13.89 -8.27
N GLY A 447 10.08 -13.87 -8.08
CA GLY A 447 10.79 -12.64 -7.74
C GLY A 447 10.75 -11.67 -8.91
N ILE A 448 10.55 -10.38 -8.61
CA ILE A 448 10.47 -9.32 -9.62
C ILE A 448 11.89 -8.93 -10.02
N SER A 449 12.26 -9.13 -11.28
CA SER A 449 13.58 -8.81 -11.85
C SER A 449 13.51 -7.93 -13.10
N GLY A 450 12.34 -7.75 -13.71
CA GLY A 450 12.16 -6.90 -14.90
C GLY A 450 12.31 -5.42 -14.56
N THR A 451 13.16 -4.69 -15.28
CA THR A 451 13.41 -3.26 -15.01
C THR A 451 12.24 -2.36 -15.41
N ASN A 452 12.09 -1.20 -14.75
CA ASN A 452 10.99 -0.25 -15.01
C ASN A 452 9.59 -0.87 -14.88
N THR A 453 9.43 -1.90 -14.06
CA THR A 453 8.13 -2.57 -13.89
C THR A 453 7.26 -1.79 -12.91
N VAL A 454 6.01 -1.52 -13.27
CA VAL A 454 5.00 -0.97 -12.36
C VAL A 454 4.02 -2.09 -12.03
N ILE A 455 3.70 -2.29 -10.76
CA ILE A 455 2.67 -3.22 -10.31
C ILE A 455 1.60 -2.38 -9.60
N ASP A 456 0.48 -2.20 -10.27
CA ASP A 456 -0.55 -1.22 -9.93
C ASP A 456 -1.88 -1.88 -9.58
N ALA A 457 -2.08 -2.22 -8.31
CA ALA A 457 -3.36 -2.72 -7.82
C ALA A 457 -4.46 -1.64 -7.76
N THR A 458 -4.13 -0.34 -7.90
CA THR A 458 -5.16 0.71 -7.95
C THR A 458 -5.97 0.69 -9.25
N THR A 459 -5.45 0.05 -10.29
CA THR A 459 -6.19 -0.18 -11.54
C THR A 459 -7.42 -1.07 -11.35
N GLN A 460 -7.46 -1.91 -10.31
CA GLN A 460 -8.68 -2.67 -9.97
C GLN A 460 -9.85 -1.71 -9.70
N THR A 461 -9.60 -0.63 -8.95
CA THR A 461 -10.60 0.41 -8.69
C THR A 461 -11.05 1.12 -9.97
N ILE A 462 -10.13 1.33 -10.91
CA ILE A 462 -10.44 1.97 -12.21
C ILE A 462 -11.35 1.06 -13.04
N ASN A 463 -11.07 -0.25 -13.04
CA ASN A 463 -11.73 -1.21 -13.92
C ASN A 463 -13.04 -1.78 -13.35
N GLN A 464 -13.12 -2.00 -12.03
CA GLN A 464 -14.28 -2.60 -11.37
C GLN A 464 -15.03 -1.62 -10.43
N GLY A 465 -14.53 -0.39 -10.27
CA GLY A 465 -15.03 0.58 -9.30
C GLY A 465 -14.42 0.39 -7.90
N ASN A 466 -14.61 1.38 -7.03
CA ASN A 466 -14.20 1.28 -5.63
C ASN A 466 -15.23 0.44 -4.85
N THR A 467 -14.84 -0.77 -4.47
CA THR A 467 -15.63 -1.70 -3.67
C THR A 467 -15.12 -1.86 -2.24
N ASN A 468 -13.91 -1.35 -1.95
CA ASN A 468 -13.36 -1.22 -0.60
C ASN A 468 -13.15 0.26 -0.27
N SER A 469 -14.16 0.87 0.32
CA SER A 469 -14.14 2.30 0.66
C SER A 469 -13.09 2.67 1.72
N LEU A 470 -12.57 1.68 2.44
CA LEU A 470 -11.66 1.86 3.58
C LEU A 470 -10.19 1.62 3.24
N GLY A 471 -9.86 1.18 2.03
CA GLY A 471 -8.49 0.81 1.69
C GLY A 471 -8.31 0.30 0.27
N PRO A 472 -7.19 -0.38 0.00
CA PRO A 472 -6.91 -0.92 -1.33
C PRO A 472 -7.81 -2.13 -1.70
N GLU A 473 -8.00 -2.37 -3.00
CA GLU A 473 -8.90 -3.42 -3.49
C GLU A 473 -8.25 -4.82 -3.58
N ILE A 474 -6.93 -4.89 -3.71
CA ILE A 474 -6.21 -6.16 -3.89
C ILE A 474 -5.47 -6.52 -2.61
N GLU A 475 -5.80 -7.69 -2.06
CA GLU A 475 -5.11 -8.29 -0.93
C GLU A 475 -4.20 -9.42 -1.40
N LEU A 476 -2.89 -9.27 -1.21
CA LEU A 476 -1.92 -10.35 -1.33
C LEU A 476 -1.73 -10.97 0.07
N HIS A 477 -2.21 -12.21 0.25
CA HIS A 477 -2.31 -12.85 1.56
C HIS A 477 -1.43 -14.10 1.67
N GLY A 478 -0.52 -14.10 2.66
CA GLY A 478 0.59 -15.05 2.77
C GLY A 478 0.43 -16.19 3.79
N SER A 479 -0.70 -16.33 4.48
CA SER A 479 -0.81 -17.24 5.66
C SER A 479 -0.49 -18.71 5.37
N SER A 480 -0.55 -19.12 4.11
CA SER A 480 -0.29 -20.49 3.65
C SER A 480 0.98 -20.62 2.80
N ALA A 481 1.73 -19.53 2.61
CA ALA A 481 2.92 -19.51 1.75
C ALA A 481 4.12 -20.23 2.37
N GLY A 482 4.16 -20.33 3.70
CA GLY A 482 5.24 -20.96 4.47
C GLY A 482 6.02 -19.97 5.33
N ALA A 483 6.88 -20.50 6.21
CA ALA A 483 7.73 -19.68 7.08
C ALA A 483 8.83 -18.98 6.26
N GLY A 484 9.10 -17.71 6.58
CA GLY A 484 10.15 -16.90 5.92
C GLY A 484 9.86 -16.55 4.46
N VAL A 485 8.64 -16.75 3.98
CA VAL A 485 8.23 -16.33 2.64
C VAL A 485 7.84 -14.86 2.65
N ASP A 486 8.44 -14.08 1.74
CA ASP A 486 8.09 -12.69 1.53
C ASP A 486 6.88 -12.54 0.59
N GLY A 487 6.15 -11.43 0.70
CA GLY A 487 5.04 -11.11 -0.22
C GLY A 487 5.55 -10.75 -1.61
N PHE A 488 6.20 -9.60 -1.73
CA PHE A 488 6.94 -9.22 -2.94
C PHE A 488 8.45 -9.26 -2.68
N GLY A 489 9.16 -10.11 -3.42
CA GLY A 489 10.62 -10.10 -3.46
C GLY A 489 11.12 -9.41 -4.73
N VAL A 490 11.74 -8.24 -4.60
CA VAL A 490 12.38 -7.52 -5.71
C VAL A 490 13.84 -8.00 -5.80
N ASN A 491 14.11 -8.82 -6.80
CA ASN A 491 15.43 -9.33 -7.15
C ASN A 491 16.21 -8.27 -7.95
N PRO A 492 17.51 -8.46 -8.27
CA PRO A 492 18.27 -7.50 -9.08
C PRO A 492 17.51 -7.07 -10.34
N GLY A 493 17.02 -5.84 -10.30
CA GLY A 493 16.02 -5.26 -11.19
C GLY A 493 15.72 -3.84 -10.66
N ASN A 494 15.86 -2.83 -11.50
CA ASN A 494 15.83 -1.43 -11.07
C ASN A 494 14.50 -0.76 -11.45
N ASN A 495 14.12 0.25 -10.67
CA ASN A 495 12.95 1.09 -10.93
C ASN A 495 11.62 0.33 -10.93
N ILE A 496 11.40 -0.47 -9.87
CA ILE A 496 10.13 -1.18 -9.67
C ILE A 496 9.17 -0.31 -8.87
N THR A 497 7.92 -0.19 -9.30
CA THR A 497 6.86 0.45 -8.51
C THR A 497 5.88 -0.59 -8.01
N ILE A 498 5.61 -0.64 -6.70
CA ILE A 498 4.57 -1.49 -6.10
C ILE A 498 3.56 -0.58 -5.42
N LYS A 499 2.31 -0.57 -5.89
CA LYS A 499 1.29 0.33 -5.36
C LYS A 499 -0.12 -0.23 -5.26
N GLY A 500 -0.84 0.21 -4.22
CA GLY A 500 -2.26 -0.05 -4.04
C GLY A 500 -2.62 -1.45 -3.51
N PHE A 501 -1.74 -2.10 -2.76
CA PHE A 501 -2.01 -3.44 -2.21
C PHE A 501 -2.29 -3.42 -0.71
N ILE A 502 -3.11 -4.37 -0.26
CA ILE A 502 -3.03 -4.91 1.10
C ILE A 502 -2.06 -6.10 1.05
N ILE A 503 -1.02 -6.12 1.89
CA ILE A 503 0.02 -7.16 1.90
C ILE A 503 0.20 -7.68 3.32
N ASN A 504 -0.24 -8.91 3.58
CA ASN A 504 -0.35 -9.41 4.95
C ASN A 504 -0.19 -10.93 5.10
N GLY A 505 0.01 -11.38 6.33
CA GLY A 505 0.07 -12.81 6.68
C GLY A 505 1.32 -13.54 6.22
N PHE A 506 2.37 -12.86 5.76
CA PHE A 506 3.62 -13.47 5.29
C PHE A 506 4.56 -13.84 6.44
N GLY A 507 5.16 -15.03 6.38
CA GLY A 507 6.15 -15.45 7.37
C GLY A 507 7.48 -14.67 7.31
N GLY A 508 7.76 -14.02 6.18
CA GLY A 508 8.87 -13.09 5.95
C GLY A 508 8.41 -11.63 5.88
N ALA A 509 9.10 -10.77 5.12
CA ALA A 509 8.67 -9.39 4.92
C ALA A 509 7.44 -9.30 4.00
N GLY A 510 6.59 -8.28 4.20
CA GLY A 510 5.56 -7.97 3.21
C GLY A 510 6.19 -7.62 1.85
N ILE A 511 7.23 -6.78 1.86
CA ILE A 511 8.02 -6.44 0.68
C ILE A 511 9.51 -6.49 1.03
N SER A 512 10.29 -7.21 0.23
CA SER A 512 11.75 -7.25 0.29
C SER A 512 12.37 -6.63 -0.96
N LEU A 513 13.22 -5.63 -0.78
CA LEU A 513 14.02 -5.00 -1.84
C LEU A 513 15.45 -5.52 -1.73
N TRP A 514 15.78 -6.58 -2.47
CA TRP A 514 17.06 -7.26 -2.35
C TRP A 514 18.20 -6.48 -2.99
N ALA A 515 19.43 -6.79 -2.57
CA ALA A 515 20.63 -6.13 -3.08
C ALA A 515 20.70 -6.16 -4.61
N GLY A 516 20.99 -4.99 -5.21
CA GLY A 516 21.07 -4.82 -6.66
C GLY A 516 19.75 -4.42 -7.34
N SER A 517 18.68 -4.16 -6.58
CA SER A 517 17.42 -3.62 -7.09
C SER A 517 17.24 -2.14 -6.76
N GLY A 518 18.01 -1.23 -7.35
CA GLY A 518 17.97 0.18 -6.97
C GLY A 518 16.75 0.93 -7.49
N SER A 519 16.46 2.09 -6.88
CA SER A 519 15.48 3.07 -7.40
C SER A 519 14.00 2.63 -7.40
N ASN A 520 13.58 1.75 -6.49
CA ASN A 520 12.18 1.31 -6.45
C ASN A 520 11.27 2.30 -5.73
N THR A 521 9.97 2.23 -6.01
CA THR A 521 8.91 3.00 -5.36
C THR A 521 7.89 2.07 -4.72
N VAL A 522 7.62 2.24 -3.42
CA VAL A 522 6.57 1.52 -2.70
C VAL A 522 5.57 2.54 -2.18
N THR A 523 4.32 2.53 -2.66
CA THR A 523 3.40 3.64 -2.40
C THR A 523 1.93 3.21 -2.31
N GLY A 524 1.15 3.82 -1.40
CA GLY A 524 -0.28 3.54 -1.27
C GLY A 524 -0.64 2.13 -0.80
N ASN A 525 0.27 1.43 -0.11
CA ASN A 525 0.06 0.04 0.33
C ASN A 525 -0.29 -0.06 1.82
N TYR A 526 -1.10 -1.05 2.19
CA TYR A 526 -1.43 -1.43 3.58
C TYR A 526 -0.68 -2.73 3.91
N ILE A 527 0.36 -2.65 4.73
CA ILE A 527 1.33 -3.74 4.95
C ILE A 527 1.28 -4.20 6.41
N GLY A 528 0.86 -5.45 6.63
CA GLY A 528 0.72 -6.08 7.94
C GLY A 528 -0.65 -5.88 8.61
N THR A 529 -1.62 -5.30 7.89
CA THR A 529 -2.97 -5.02 8.39
C THR A 529 -4.05 -5.73 7.58
N ASN A 530 -5.29 -5.70 8.08
CA ASN A 530 -6.49 -6.12 7.35
C ASN A 530 -6.88 -5.11 6.25
N TYR A 531 -7.93 -5.43 5.48
CA TYR A 531 -8.40 -4.64 4.34
C TYR A 531 -8.73 -3.17 4.62
N ALA A 532 -9.11 -2.86 5.87
CA ALA A 532 -9.46 -1.51 6.33
C ALA A 532 -8.29 -0.82 7.06
N GLY A 533 -7.15 -1.48 7.23
CA GLY A 533 -6.01 -0.94 7.98
C GLY A 533 -6.31 -0.72 9.48
N THR A 534 -7.22 -1.49 10.07
CA THR A 534 -7.73 -1.33 11.46
C THR A 534 -7.31 -2.45 12.41
N ALA A 535 -6.84 -3.60 11.91
CA ALA A 535 -6.35 -4.71 12.72
C ALA A 535 -5.12 -5.36 12.10
N ALA A 536 -4.28 -5.98 12.92
CA ALA A 536 -3.07 -6.66 12.47
C ALA A 536 -3.38 -8.00 11.79
N ILE A 537 -2.73 -8.25 10.65
CA ILE A 537 -2.54 -9.57 10.05
C ILE A 537 -1.05 -9.64 9.73
N ALA A 538 -0.29 -10.04 10.76
CA ALA A 538 1.14 -9.77 10.81
C ALA A 538 1.92 -10.41 9.66
N ASN A 539 2.84 -9.62 9.08
CA ASN A 539 4.01 -10.19 8.41
C ASN A 539 5.15 -10.39 9.44
N GLY A 540 6.25 -10.97 8.98
CA GLY A 540 7.56 -10.88 9.63
C GLY A 540 7.97 -9.42 9.80
N SER A 541 8.49 -8.79 8.75
CA SER A 541 8.72 -7.33 8.70
C SER A 541 7.71 -6.67 7.74
N GLY A 542 7.49 -5.36 7.86
CA GLY A 542 6.68 -4.65 6.87
C GLY A 542 7.42 -4.56 5.52
N ILE A 543 8.49 -3.76 5.50
CA ILE A 543 9.37 -3.58 4.34
C ILE A 543 10.82 -3.82 4.75
N TYR A 544 11.54 -4.65 3.99
CA TYR A 544 12.97 -4.91 4.15
C TYR A 544 13.75 -4.29 3.00
N ILE A 545 14.58 -3.28 3.27
CA ILE A 545 15.32 -2.51 2.26
C ILE A 545 16.79 -2.88 2.31
N ASN A 546 17.30 -3.60 1.30
CA ASN A 546 18.71 -4.00 1.20
C ASN A 546 19.37 -3.51 -0.09
N THR A 547 18.85 -2.41 -0.63
CA THR A 547 19.31 -1.73 -1.85
C THR A 547 19.11 -0.22 -1.73
N SER A 548 19.79 0.57 -2.56
CA SER A 548 19.81 2.05 -2.45
C SER A 548 18.83 2.76 -3.39
N GLY A 549 18.54 4.02 -3.08
CA GLY A 549 17.79 4.92 -3.96
C GLY A 549 16.28 4.70 -3.97
N ASN A 550 15.71 3.94 -3.02
CA ASN A 550 14.28 3.65 -3.02
C ASN A 550 13.45 4.78 -2.41
N ALA A 551 12.22 4.94 -2.89
CA ALA A 551 11.20 5.82 -2.36
C ALA A 551 10.09 5.01 -1.69
N ILE A 552 9.93 5.15 -0.38
CA ILE A 552 8.85 4.53 0.38
C ILE A 552 7.87 5.62 0.81
N GLY A 553 6.69 5.58 0.19
CA GLY A 553 5.63 6.55 0.39
C GLY A 553 5.76 7.76 -0.53
N GLY A 554 5.13 8.87 -0.13
CA GLY A 554 5.09 10.11 -0.89
C GLY A 554 4.33 11.20 -0.13
N ILE A 555 4.35 12.42 -0.66
CA ILE A 555 3.77 13.60 0.01
C ILE A 555 2.24 13.68 -0.10
N THR A 556 1.60 12.85 -0.94
CA THR A 556 0.15 12.81 -1.13
C THR A 556 -0.49 11.74 -0.26
N ALA A 557 -1.78 11.91 0.08
CA ALA A 557 -2.53 10.89 0.83
C ALA A 557 -2.62 9.55 0.07
N THR A 558 -2.71 9.57 -1.26
CA THR A 558 -2.74 8.36 -2.10
C THR A 558 -1.39 7.64 -2.16
N ALA A 559 -0.29 8.36 -1.92
CA ALA A 559 1.04 7.77 -1.95
C ALA A 559 1.46 7.14 -0.60
N ARG A 560 0.71 7.42 0.47
CA ARG A 560 1.00 6.99 1.83
C ARG A 560 0.87 5.48 2.00
N ASN A 561 1.93 4.83 2.51
CA ASN A 561 1.79 3.46 3.00
C ASN A 561 1.33 3.46 4.46
N VAL A 562 0.55 2.45 4.83
CA VAL A 562 0.18 2.09 6.21
C VAL A 562 0.94 0.82 6.56
N ILE A 563 1.93 0.89 7.43
CA ILE A 563 2.88 -0.19 7.73
C ILE A 563 2.78 -0.50 9.21
N ALA A 564 1.94 -1.46 9.57
CA ALA A 564 1.51 -1.65 10.95
C ALA A 564 1.19 -3.12 11.24
N GLY A 565 1.24 -3.54 12.50
CA GLY A 565 0.91 -4.90 12.90
C GLY A 565 1.92 -5.97 12.52
N ASN A 566 3.13 -5.61 12.08
CA ASN A 566 4.17 -6.57 11.72
C ASN A 566 4.90 -7.09 12.99
N SER A 567 5.32 -8.34 12.98
CA SER A 567 5.96 -8.98 14.14
C SER A 567 7.42 -8.51 14.38
N GLY A 568 8.06 -7.95 13.36
CA GLY A 568 9.37 -7.31 13.34
C GLY A 568 9.26 -5.81 13.06
N PRO A 569 10.33 -5.17 12.54
CA PRO A 569 10.28 -3.75 12.18
C PRO A 569 9.20 -3.45 11.15
N GLY A 570 8.57 -2.28 11.26
CA GLY A 570 7.74 -1.73 10.20
C GLY A 570 8.56 -1.57 8.92
N ILE A 571 9.71 -0.88 9.02
CA ILE A 571 10.68 -0.80 7.94
C ILE A 571 12.09 -1.10 8.49
N GLY A 572 12.76 -2.09 7.91
CA GLY A 572 14.19 -2.32 8.14
C GLY A 572 15.02 -1.73 7.00
N VAL A 573 15.96 -0.84 7.32
CA VAL A 573 16.74 -0.05 6.37
C VAL A 573 18.21 -0.48 6.42
N TYR A 574 18.59 -1.42 5.57
CA TYR A 574 19.92 -2.06 5.52
C TYR A 574 20.79 -1.59 4.35
N ALA A 575 20.34 -0.59 3.60
CA ALA A 575 21.09 0.01 2.51
C ALA A 575 20.92 1.53 2.46
N ASP A 576 21.81 2.16 1.70
CA ASP A 576 22.02 3.59 1.75
C ASP A 576 21.06 4.39 0.86
N SER A 577 20.98 5.71 1.11
CA SER A 577 20.37 6.66 0.16
C SER A 577 18.89 6.39 -0.18
N ASN A 578 18.09 5.93 0.78
CA ASN A 578 16.65 5.74 0.63
C ASN A 578 15.86 6.94 1.16
N THR A 579 14.68 7.19 0.59
CA THR A 579 13.74 8.21 1.04
C THR A 579 12.47 7.55 1.57
N ILE A 580 12.11 7.82 2.82
CA ILE A 580 10.93 7.25 3.49
C ILE A 580 10.08 8.44 3.94
N GLN A 581 8.98 8.74 3.26
CA GLN A 581 8.20 9.95 3.50
C GLN A 581 6.68 9.72 3.46
N GLY A 582 5.96 10.46 4.29
CA GLY A 582 4.49 10.50 4.31
C GLY A 582 3.80 9.20 4.73
N ASN A 583 4.52 8.25 5.35
CA ASN A 583 3.99 6.95 5.77
C ASN A 583 3.35 6.98 7.16
N TYR A 584 2.44 6.04 7.43
CA TYR A 584 1.94 5.72 8.76
C TYR A 584 2.56 4.40 9.22
N ILE A 585 3.30 4.42 10.33
CA ILE A 585 4.13 3.31 10.79
C ILE A 585 3.79 3.01 12.25
N GLY A 586 3.21 1.83 12.50
CA GLY A 586 2.78 1.36 13.82
C GLY A 586 1.38 1.84 14.26
N VAL A 587 0.67 2.51 13.36
CA VAL A 587 -0.69 3.04 13.58
C VAL A 587 -1.63 2.60 12.45
N ASN A 588 -2.94 2.65 12.72
CA ASN A 588 -3.98 2.32 11.76
C ASN A 588 -4.02 3.30 10.57
N ALA A 589 -4.83 2.99 9.56
CA ALA A 589 -4.94 3.81 8.34
C ALA A 589 -5.40 5.27 8.58
N SER A 590 -6.10 5.53 9.68
CA SER A 590 -6.50 6.89 10.11
C SER A 590 -5.46 7.61 10.98
N ALA A 591 -4.33 6.96 11.31
CA ALA A 591 -3.35 7.38 12.30
C ALA A 591 -3.95 7.75 13.68
N ALA A 592 -5.05 7.09 14.07
CA ALA A 592 -5.79 7.39 15.31
C ALA A 592 -5.71 6.27 16.36
N ALA A 593 -5.29 5.06 15.97
CA ALA A 593 -5.13 3.93 16.88
C ALA A 593 -3.83 3.18 16.60
N ILE A 594 -3.28 2.57 17.65
CA ILE A 594 -2.04 1.79 17.58
C ILE A 594 -2.34 0.42 16.96
N ILE A 595 -1.51 0.03 15.98
CA ILE A 595 -1.39 -1.34 15.49
C ILE A 595 0.10 -1.64 15.44
N ALA A 596 0.64 -2.05 16.58
CA ALA A 596 2.07 -1.98 16.84
C ALA A 596 2.90 -2.86 15.89
N ASN A 597 4.02 -2.34 15.39
CA ASN A 597 5.14 -3.16 14.93
C ASN A 597 6.11 -3.43 16.10
N ALA A 598 7.20 -4.19 15.86
CA ALA A 598 8.30 -4.25 16.82
C ALA A 598 8.97 -2.87 16.94
N TYR A 599 9.76 -2.48 15.93
CA TYR A 599 10.32 -1.14 15.77
C TYR A 599 9.54 -0.39 14.70
N GLY A 600 9.52 0.94 14.76
CA GLY A 600 9.04 1.73 13.62
C GLY A 600 9.99 1.58 12.45
N LEU A 601 11.21 2.11 12.62
CA LEU A 601 12.33 1.98 11.70
C LEU A 601 13.57 1.41 12.41
N ASP A 602 14.16 0.35 11.85
CA ASP A 602 15.49 -0.18 12.22
C ASP A 602 16.51 0.23 11.14
N ILE A 603 17.39 1.19 11.45
CA ILE A 603 18.28 1.83 10.49
C ILE A 603 19.71 1.31 10.64
N GLN A 604 20.12 0.44 9.73
CA GLN A 604 21.44 -0.18 9.68
C GLN A 604 22.31 0.32 8.50
N ALA A 605 22.02 1.52 7.99
CA ALA A 605 22.65 2.09 6.80
C ALA A 605 22.79 3.63 6.88
N THR A 606 23.38 4.27 5.86
CA THR A 606 23.67 5.71 5.82
C THR A 606 23.02 6.45 4.64
N GLY A 607 22.91 7.77 4.73
CA GLY A 607 22.40 8.63 3.67
C GLY A 607 20.88 8.56 3.47
N ASN A 608 20.14 7.93 4.39
CA ASN A 608 18.70 7.81 4.28
C ASN A 608 18.00 9.09 4.78
N THR A 609 16.90 9.45 4.12
CA THR A 609 16.02 10.56 4.50
C THR A 609 14.70 10.01 5.02
N ILE A 610 14.41 10.27 6.29
CA ILE A 610 13.18 9.89 6.98
C ILE A 610 12.35 11.15 7.14
N GLY A 611 11.30 11.25 6.34
CA GLY A 611 10.42 12.39 6.21
C GLY A 611 10.87 13.33 5.11
N GLY A 612 10.64 14.63 5.29
CA GLY A 612 11.05 15.65 4.32
C GLY A 612 10.58 17.05 4.70
N THR A 613 11.00 18.05 3.94
CA THR A 613 10.77 19.49 4.25
C THR A 613 9.40 20.01 3.82
N GLY A 614 8.78 19.35 2.83
CA GLY A 614 7.49 19.72 2.26
C GLY A 614 6.31 19.21 3.09
N ALA A 615 5.16 19.89 2.96
CA ALA A 615 3.93 19.45 3.61
C ALA A 615 3.53 18.04 3.15
N GLY A 616 3.17 17.18 4.10
CA GLY A 616 2.81 15.78 3.84
C GLY A 616 4.01 14.82 3.74
N ALA A 617 5.24 15.31 3.74
CA ALA A 617 6.44 14.46 3.73
C ALA A 617 6.73 13.79 5.09
N GLY A 618 6.23 14.36 6.19
CA GLY A 618 6.40 13.80 7.54
C GLY A 618 5.77 12.42 7.70
N ASN A 619 6.52 11.45 8.23
CA ASN A 619 5.96 10.16 8.64
C ASN A 619 5.31 10.28 10.02
N VAL A 620 4.30 9.43 10.28
CA VAL A 620 3.81 9.14 11.63
C VAL A 620 4.44 7.83 12.08
N ILE A 621 5.31 7.87 13.09
CA ILE A 621 6.11 6.74 13.59
C ILE A 621 5.79 6.52 15.06
N SER A 622 4.74 5.75 15.32
CA SER A 622 4.04 5.78 16.60
C SER A 622 3.48 4.41 16.96
N GLY A 623 3.25 4.16 18.25
CA GLY A 623 2.63 2.93 18.73
C GLY A 623 3.46 1.66 18.57
N ASN A 624 4.76 1.75 18.27
CA ASN A 624 5.63 0.58 18.14
C ASN A 624 5.99 0.01 19.52
N THR A 625 6.22 -1.30 19.62
CA THR A 625 6.52 -1.99 20.90
C THR A 625 7.95 -1.77 21.41
N PHE A 626 8.84 -1.25 20.56
CA PHE A 626 10.19 -0.79 20.92
C PHE A 626 10.32 0.70 20.60
N ASP A 627 11.42 1.09 19.95
CA ASP A 627 11.71 2.46 19.58
C ASP A 627 10.98 2.86 18.28
N GLY A 628 10.63 4.14 18.15
CA GLY A 628 10.13 4.69 16.90
C GLY A 628 11.20 4.61 15.81
N ILE A 629 12.36 5.21 16.07
CA ILE A 629 13.54 5.15 15.22
C ILE A 629 14.73 4.58 16.01
N TYR A 630 15.30 3.47 15.54
CA TYR A 630 16.45 2.82 16.14
C TYR A 630 17.66 2.86 15.19
N GLN A 631 18.79 3.43 15.63
CA GLN A 631 20.03 3.48 14.85
C GLN A 631 21.19 2.80 15.62
N PRO A 632 21.43 1.49 15.40
CA PRO A 632 22.47 0.73 16.08
C PRO A 632 23.87 0.85 15.50
N VAL A 633 24.03 1.28 14.24
CA VAL A 633 25.30 1.24 13.50
C VAL A 633 25.82 2.63 13.12
N ALA A 634 27.09 2.69 12.71
CA ALA A 634 27.68 3.91 12.18
C ALA A 634 27.10 4.25 10.79
N GLY A 635 26.85 5.54 10.56
CA GLY A 635 26.20 6.07 9.35
C GLY A 635 25.64 7.47 9.64
N THR A 636 25.24 8.23 8.63
CA THR A 636 24.60 9.55 8.79
C THR A 636 23.24 9.56 8.09
N ASN A 637 22.15 9.76 8.82
CA ASN A 637 20.80 9.80 8.25
C ASN A 637 20.10 11.12 8.61
N ALA A 638 19.14 11.54 7.80
CA ALA A 638 18.34 12.74 8.03
C ALA A 638 16.94 12.37 8.51
N VAL A 639 16.45 13.06 9.54
CA VAL A 639 15.09 12.87 10.10
C VAL A 639 14.40 14.23 10.11
N GLN A 640 13.38 14.42 9.27
CA GLN A 640 12.82 15.74 8.93
C GLN A 640 11.29 15.74 8.99
N GLY A 641 10.68 16.69 9.69
CA GLY A 641 9.23 16.89 9.73
C GLY A 641 8.36 15.70 10.17
N ASN A 642 8.88 14.77 10.97
CA ASN A 642 8.14 13.57 11.40
C ASN A 642 7.35 13.79 12.68
N TYR A 643 6.30 12.98 12.88
CA TYR A 643 5.54 12.83 14.12
C TYR A 643 5.90 11.49 14.75
N ILE A 644 6.54 11.49 15.92
CA ILE A 644 7.09 10.28 16.55
C ILE A 644 6.51 10.12 17.95
N GLY A 645 5.76 9.04 18.21
CA GLY A 645 4.99 8.87 19.46
C GLY A 645 3.69 9.69 19.50
N THR A 646 3.38 10.40 18.42
CA THR A 646 2.17 11.21 18.24
C THR A 646 1.72 11.15 16.78
N ASN A 647 0.57 11.72 16.45
CA ASN A 647 0.13 11.92 15.07
C ASN A 647 0.11 13.42 14.71
N ALA A 648 -0.24 13.73 13.46
CA ALA A 648 -0.33 15.12 12.98
C ALA A 648 -1.44 15.96 13.65
N ALA A 649 -2.38 15.32 14.35
CA ALA A 649 -3.40 15.97 15.18
C ALA A 649 -2.98 16.05 16.66
N SER A 650 -1.70 15.80 16.97
CA SER A 650 -1.13 15.79 18.31
C SER A 650 -1.75 14.77 19.28
N ALA A 651 -2.40 13.73 18.77
CA ALA A 651 -2.89 12.63 19.61
C ALA A 651 -1.72 11.75 20.07
N SER A 652 -1.64 11.51 21.37
CA SER A 652 -0.63 10.65 21.99
C SER A 652 -0.80 9.19 21.53
N LEU A 653 0.24 8.65 20.88
CA LEU A 653 0.32 7.28 20.37
C LEU A 653 1.73 6.74 20.67
N PRO A 654 2.08 6.59 21.96
CA PRO A 654 3.45 6.44 22.38
C PRO A 654 4.10 5.18 21.82
N ASN A 655 5.35 5.29 21.37
CA ASN A 655 6.19 4.10 21.25
C ASN A 655 6.48 3.57 22.67
N SER A 656 6.59 2.25 22.79
CA SER A 656 6.72 1.56 24.09
C SER A 656 8.15 1.58 24.64
N ARG A 657 9.04 2.31 23.97
CA ARG A 657 10.36 2.67 24.46
C ARG A 657 10.69 4.11 24.06
N HIS A 658 11.72 4.37 23.26
CA HIS A 658 12.15 5.72 22.93
C HIS A 658 11.53 6.22 21.62
N GLY A 659 11.41 7.53 21.44
CA GLY A 659 11.06 8.11 20.14
C GLY A 659 12.18 7.86 19.14
N ILE A 660 13.38 8.35 19.45
CA ILE A 660 14.61 8.16 18.68
C ILE A 660 15.70 7.61 19.61
N ASN A 661 16.30 6.48 19.23
CA ASN A 661 17.36 5.82 19.98
C ASN A 661 18.63 5.67 19.12
N VAL A 662 19.69 6.37 19.49
CA VAL A 662 20.96 6.42 18.74
C VAL A 662 22.06 5.76 19.58
N LEU A 663 22.54 4.61 19.10
CA LEU A 663 23.67 3.87 19.69
C LEU A 663 24.97 4.15 18.95
N ALA A 664 24.88 4.42 17.63
CA ALA A 664 26.02 4.77 16.80
C ALA A 664 25.60 5.65 15.61
N GLY A 665 26.58 6.15 14.87
CA GLY A 665 26.34 6.98 13.69
C GLY A 665 25.90 8.41 14.04
N THR A 666 25.18 9.06 13.14
CA THR A 666 24.74 10.44 13.22
C THR A 666 23.31 10.57 12.70
N ILE A 667 22.45 11.26 13.46
CA ILE A 667 21.14 11.72 12.97
C ILE A 667 21.20 13.23 12.76
N ASN A 668 21.00 13.69 11.54
CA ASN A 668 20.71 15.08 11.24
C ASN A 668 19.21 15.32 11.46
N LEU A 669 18.86 15.88 12.60
CA LEU A 669 17.48 16.05 13.04
C LEU A 669 16.97 17.45 12.64
N GLY A 670 15.94 17.46 11.81
CA GLY A 670 15.34 18.65 11.19
C GLY A 670 16.07 19.09 9.92
N HIS A 671 15.57 20.18 9.33
CA HIS A 671 16.21 20.88 8.22
C HIS A 671 15.93 22.39 8.26
N ALA A 672 16.87 23.20 7.77
CA ALA A 672 16.70 24.64 7.70
C ALA A 672 15.61 25.00 6.67
N GLY A 673 14.59 25.74 7.10
CA GLY A 673 13.49 26.15 6.21
C GLY A 673 12.44 25.06 5.94
N GLU A 674 12.39 24.00 6.76
CA GLU A 674 11.28 23.05 6.73
C GLU A 674 9.95 23.70 7.10
N THR A 675 8.85 23.27 6.46
CA THR A 675 7.50 23.76 6.76
C THR A 675 6.90 23.13 8.01
N GLN A 676 7.47 22.02 8.47
CA GLN A 676 7.04 21.25 9.63
C GLN A 676 8.29 20.72 10.36
N SER A 677 8.38 21.00 11.66
CA SER A 677 9.43 20.46 12.53
C SER A 677 9.15 19.00 12.89
N ASN A 678 10.19 18.27 13.30
CA ASN A 678 9.96 16.99 13.97
C ASN A 678 9.27 17.23 15.31
N ILE A 679 8.18 16.51 15.57
CA ILE A 679 7.46 16.48 16.84
C ILE A 679 7.64 15.09 17.44
N ILE A 680 8.32 15.02 18.58
CA ILE A 680 8.73 13.77 19.21
C ILE A 680 8.12 13.70 20.60
N GLY A 681 7.20 12.75 20.82
CA GLY A 681 6.60 12.49 22.11
C GLY A 681 5.09 12.64 22.14
N PRO A 682 4.45 12.08 23.20
CA PRO A 682 5.10 11.35 24.28
C PRO A 682 5.42 9.89 23.88
N ASN A 683 6.46 9.30 24.47
CA ASN A 683 6.79 7.87 24.42
C ASN A 683 6.84 7.33 25.86
N THR A 684 6.82 6.01 26.05
CA THR A 684 6.89 5.45 27.42
C THR A 684 8.31 5.49 28.01
N GLY A 685 9.33 5.60 27.15
CA GLY A 685 10.72 5.83 27.50
C GLY A 685 11.05 7.32 27.49
N VAL A 686 11.88 7.76 26.54
CA VAL A 686 12.25 9.17 26.36
C VAL A 686 12.07 9.54 24.88
N GLY A 687 11.91 10.82 24.57
CA GLY A 687 11.78 11.27 23.19
C GLY A 687 13.07 11.05 22.41
N ILE A 688 14.19 11.50 22.97
CA ILE A 688 15.52 11.34 22.38
C ILE A 688 16.43 10.62 23.38
N ASN A 689 16.92 9.44 23.00
CA ASN A 689 17.93 8.68 23.74
C ASN A 689 19.24 8.61 22.94
N LEU A 690 20.25 9.35 23.38
CA LEU A 690 21.60 9.34 22.79
C LEU A 690 22.53 8.54 23.70
N VAL A 691 22.81 7.30 23.33
CA VAL A 691 23.70 6.38 24.07
C VAL A 691 25.02 6.10 23.36
N GLY A 692 25.21 6.66 22.17
CA GLY A 692 26.46 6.75 21.41
C GLY A 692 26.26 7.55 20.12
N GLY A 693 27.28 7.66 19.26
CA GLY A 693 27.16 8.40 18.00
C GLY A 693 26.94 9.91 18.18
N ALA A 694 26.12 10.52 17.32
CA ALA A 694 25.82 11.94 17.33
C ALA A 694 24.39 12.29 16.88
N ILE A 695 23.88 13.42 17.36
CA ILE A 695 22.70 14.10 16.81
C ILE A 695 23.13 15.52 16.44
N ASN A 696 22.89 15.91 15.19
CA ASN A 696 23.07 17.28 14.73
C ASN A 696 21.69 17.90 14.49
N LEU A 697 21.36 18.99 15.19
CA LEU A 697 20.15 19.73 14.90
C LEU A 697 20.36 20.56 13.63
N ALA A 698 19.77 20.09 12.53
CA ALA A 698 19.79 20.74 11.23
C ALA A 698 18.55 21.64 11.01
N GLY A 699 17.53 21.53 11.86
CA GLY A 699 16.34 22.39 11.93
C GLY A 699 15.76 22.44 13.34
N SER A 700 14.70 23.22 13.55
CA SER A 700 14.03 23.27 14.86
C SER A 700 13.30 21.97 15.17
N VAL A 701 13.34 21.54 16.42
CA VAL A 701 12.77 20.26 16.89
C VAL A 701 11.92 20.51 18.12
N ASP A 702 10.77 19.87 18.17
CA ASP A 702 9.89 19.85 19.32
C ASP A 702 9.89 18.47 19.98
N VAL A 703 10.41 18.38 21.20
CA VAL A 703 10.43 17.15 22.00
C VAL A 703 9.41 17.29 23.11
N ASN A 704 8.20 16.81 22.85
CA ASN A 704 7.11 16.67 23.83
C ASN A 704 7.33 15.49 24.78
N ASP A 705 8.57 15.33 25.26
CA ASP A 705 9.07 14.19 26.02
C ASP A 705 10.43 14.51 26.66
N ASP A 706 11.03 13.54 27.35
CA ASP A 706 12.36 13.64 27.94
C ASP A 706 13.48 13.56 26.87
N VAL A 707 14.61 14.22 27.15
CA VAL A 707 15.86 14.14 26.37
C VAL A 707 16.96 13.54 27.26
N ALA A 708 17.44 12.36 26.90
CA ALA A 708 18.51 11.64 27.60
C ALA A 708 19.79 11.54 26.75
N LEU A 709 20.87 12.12 27.24
CA LEU A 709 22.18 12.23 26.60
C LEU A 709 23.23 11.50 27.44
N SER A 710 23.34 10.19 27.23
CA SER A 710 24.22 9.33 28.01
C SER A 710 25.68 9.44 27.53
N THR A 711 25.92 9.15 26.26
CA THR A 711 27.24 9.31 25.61
C THR A 711 27.06 9.92 24.20
N GLY A 712 28.12 10.05 23.40
CA GLY A 712 28.04 10.64 22.06
C GLY A 712 28.04 12.17 22.06
N THR A 713 27.62 12.77 20.94
CA THR A 713 27.65 14.23 20.73
C THR A 713 26.30 14.78 20.27
N LEU A 714 25.75 15.77 20.97
CA LEU A 714 24.65 16.60 20.50
C LEU A 714 25.19 17.94 19.99
N SER A 715 25.07 18.21 18.69
CA SER A 715 25.45 19.48 18.07
C SER A 715 24.20 20.29 17.71
N MET A 716 23.95 21.41 18.39
CA MET A 716 22.68 22.14 18.26
C MET A 716 22.69 23.25 17.19
N GLY A 717 23.86 23.59 16.63
CA GLY A 717 23.96 24.58 15.55
C GLY A 717 23.31 25.92 15.91
N SER A 718 22.42 26.41 15.07
CA SER A 718 21.60 27.61 15.32
C SER A 718 20.11 27.30 15.50
N ALA A 719 19.76 26.03 15.72
CA ALA A 719 18.38 25.55 15.77
C ALA A 719 17.69 25.88 17.10
N THR A 720 16.36 25.75 17.14
CA THR A 720 15.57 25.74 18.37
C THR A 720 15.24 24.30 18.76
N LEU A 721 15.50 23.93 20.01
CA LEU A 721 15.08 22.67 20.62
C LEU A 721 14.10 22.98 21.74
N ASN A 722 12.82 22.68 21.52
CA ASN A 722 11.81 22.72 22.57
C ASN A 722 11.79 21.37 23.28
N VAL A 723 11.70 21.40 24.61
CA VAL A 723 11.69 20.21 25.46
C VAL A 723 10.58 20.40 26.48
N SER A 724 9.58 19.52 26.46
CA SER A 724 8.49 19.53 27.45
C SER A 724 8.78 18.63 28.64
N GLY A 725 9.67 17.65 28.49
CA GLY A 725 10.12 16.74 29.54
C GLY A 725 11.42 17.17 30.22
N ASN A 726 12.10 16.21 30.83
CA ASN A 726 13.36 16.38 31.53
C ASN A 726 14.55 16.36 30.57
N TRP A 727 15.62 17.06 30.94
CA TRP A 727 16.92 16.97 30.29
C TRP A 727 17.89 16.21 31.19
N THR A 728 18.45 15.12 30.68
CA THR A 728 19.43 14.32 31.41
C THR A 728 20.70 14.17 30.60
N ARG A 729 21.81 14.75 31.07
CA ARG A 729 23.14 14.57 30.48
C ARG A 729 24.06 13.86 31.47
N THR A 730 24.67 12.74 31.07
CA THR A 730 25.71 12.09 31.88
C THR A 730 27.10 12.42 31.36
N THR A 731 27.53 11.82 30.25
CA THR A 731 28.88 12.02 29.69
C THR A 731 28.89 12.54 28.25
N ALA A 732 27.73 12.67 27.62
CA ALA A 732 27.62 13.15 26.25
C ALA A 732 28.20 14.57 26.08
N THR A 733 28.87 14.80 24.95
CA THR A 733 29.34 16.12 24.54
C THR A 733 28.16 16.91 23.99
N VAL A 734 27.99 18.16 24.44
CA VAL A 734 26.96 19.07 23.91
C VAL A 734 27.67 20.28 23.33
N THR A 735 27.46 20.53 22.04
CA THR A 735 28.00 21.69 21.33
C THR A 735 26.86 22.66 21.05
N ALA A 736 26.85 23.78 21.77
CA ALA A 736 25.73 24.70 21.78
C ALA A 736 25.52 25.49 20.47
N GLY A 737 26.60 25.83 19.75
CA GLY A 737 26.50 26.75 18.61
C GLY A 737 25.89 28.10 19.01
N THR A 738 24.92 28.59 18.23
CA THR A 738 24.08 29.76 18.55
C THR A 738 22.60 29.39 18.79
N SER A 739 22.36 28.15 19.22
CA SER A 739 21.03 27.56 19.39
C SER A 739 20.19 28.18 20.51
N LEU A 740 18.90 27.84 20.50
CA LEU A 740 17.96 28.06 21.60
C LEU A 740 17.47 26.71 22.14
N VAL A 741 17.64 26.48 23.44
CA VAL A 741 16.96 25.40 24.16
C VAL A 741 15.85 26.01 25.01
N SER A 742 14.61 25.61 24.75
CA SER A 742 13.41 26.10 25.43
C SER A 742 12.76 24.97 26.21
N PHE A 743 12.66 25.13 27.52
CA PHE A 743 11.95 24.23 28.42
C PHE A 743 10.51 24.71 28.58
N ASP A 744 9.54 24.03 27.98
CA ASP A 744 8.14 24.49 27.87
C ASP A 744 7.11 23.64 28.65
N GLY A 745 7.55 22.59 29.35
CA GLY A 745 6.73 21.79 30.27
C GLY A 745 6.32 22.54 31.54
N SER A 746 5.57 21.92 32.46
CA SER A 746 5.17 22.58 33.73
C SER A 746 6.21 22.40 34.84
N ALA A 747 6.63 21.16 35.08
CA ALA A 747 7.69 20.79 36.01
C ALA A 747 8.73 19.97 35.25
N GLN A 748 9.98 20.44 35.26
CA GLN A 748 11.06 19.84 34.48
C GLN A 748 12.33 19.79 35.30
N ALA A 749 13.17 18.80 35.03
CA ALA A 749 14.49 18.68 35.62
C ALA A 749 15.59 18.80 34.56
N ILE A 750 16.70 19.44 34.93
CA ILE A 750 17.96 19.44 34.18
C ILE A 750 19.00 18.75 35.05
N SER A 751 19.47 17.58 34.61
CA SER A 751 20.54 16.85 35.27
C SER A 751 21.80 16.80 34.42
N GLY A 752 22.94 16.90 35.11
CA GLY A 752 24.26 17.02 34.49
C GLY A 752 24.62 18.43 34.05
N SER A 753 25.91 18.75 34.08
CA SER A 753 26.42 20.06 33.69
C SER A 753 26.30 20.23 32.18
N THR A 754 25.57 21.23 31.68
CA THR A 754 25.37 21.47 30.24
C THR A 754 25.75 22.90 29.86
N THR A 755 26.34 23.05 28.67
CA THR A 755 26.65 24.36 28.09
C THR A 755 25.58 24.72 27.06
N PHE A 756 24.94 25.87 27.24
CA PHE A 756 23.93 26.43 26.36
C PHE A 756 24.39 27.76 25.74
N TYR A 757 23.86 28.10 24.56
CA TYR A 757 23.97 29.44 24.00
C TYR A 757 22.78 30.28 24.46
N ASN A 758 21.56 29.91 24.05
CA ASN A 758 20.35 30.44 24.67
C ASN A 758 19.62 29.35 25.47
N LEU A 759 19.27 29.65 26.72
CA LEU A 759 18.46 28.80 27.60
C LEU A 759 17.22 29.58 28.01
N THR A 760 16.03 29.04 27.75
CA THR A 760 14.76 29.68 28.14
C THR A 760 13.89 28.73 28.95
N LYS A 761 13.39 29.24 30.07
CA LYS A 761 12.24 28.73 30.81
C LYS A 761 11.35 29.92 31.14
N SER A 762 10.12 29.93 30.63
CA SER A 762 9.15 31.00 30.93
C SER A 762 7.79 30.38 31.17
N VAL A 763 7.14 30.76 32.28
CA VAL A 763 5.88 30.18 32.70
C VAL A 763 4.85 31.27 32.99
N ALA A 764 3.61 31.06 32.53
CA ALA A 764 2.48 31.95 32.82
C ALA A 764 1.77 31.60 34.14
N ALA A 765 1.93 30.37 34.61
CA ALA A 765 1.47 29.86 35.90
C ALA A 765 2.68 29.33 36.68
N ALA A 766 2.55 29.18 38.00
CA ALA A 766 3.64 28.66 38.82
C ALA A 766 4.17 27.33 38.25
N GLY A 767 5.49 27.23 38.16
CA GLY A 767 6.17 26.09 37.54
C GLY A 767 7.51 25.85 38.22
N THR A 768 8.14 24.73 37.89
CA THR A 768 9.39 24.34 38.53
C THR A 768 10.42 23.92 37.50
N LEU A 769 11.65 24.41 37.66
CA LEU A 769 12.84 23.91 36.98
C LEU A 769 13.83 23.45 38.04
N THR A 770 14.02 22.14 38.12
CA THR A 770 14.89 21.51 39.12
C THR A 770 16.24 21.16 38.52
N PHE A 771 17.33 21.38 39.23
CA PHE A 771 18.68 21.10 38.78
C PHE A 771 19.34 20.03 39.65
N ALA A 772 20.13 19.14 39.06
CA ALA A 772 20.86 18.14 39.85
C ALA A 772 21.95 18.78 40.73
N ALA A 773 22.15 18.24 41.94
CA ALA A 773 23.22 18.65 42.85
C ALA A 773 24.59 18.65 42.15
N ASN A 774 25.36 19.71 42.40
CA ASN A 774 26.71 19.94 41.87
C ASN A 774 26.79 19.95 40.33
N SER A 775 25.66 20.12 39.64
CA SER A 775 25.63 20.31 38.19
C SER A 775 25.77 21.78 37.82
N THR A 776 26.48 22.06 36.73
CA THR A 776 26.77 23.43 36.27
C THR A 776 26.14 23.70 34.92
N GLN A 777 25.21 24.65 34.88
CA GLN A 777 24.64 25.14 33.63
C GLN A 777 25.40 26.39 33.19
N THR A 778 26.02 26.33 32.02
CA THR A 778 26.88 27.42 31.50
C THR A 778 26.21 28.11 30.33
N ILE A 779 26.15 29.44 30.37
CA ILE A 779 25.74 30.30 29.25
C ILE A 779 27.01 30.92 28.67
N ILE A 780 27.31 30.60 27.42
CA ILE A 780 28.52 31.11 26.74
C ILE A 780 28.36 32.55 26.26
N THR A 781 29.48 33.24 26.03
CA THR A 781 29.52 34.64 25.59
C THR A 781 28.64 34.89 24.37
N GLY A 782 27.88 35.99 24.39
CA GLY A 782 26.90 36.35 23.36
C GLY A 782 25.53 35.70 23.51
N GLY A 783 25.44 34.60 24.27
CA GLY A 783 24.19 33.89 24.56
C GLY A 783 23.30 34.57 25.61
N ARG A 784 22.12 34.01 25.87
CA ARG A 784 21.14 34.53 26.84
C ARG A 784 20.49 33.43 27.69
N VAL A 785 20.40 33.67 28.99
CA VAL A 785 19.50 32.92 29.88
C VAL A 785 18.23 33.73 30.17
N THR A 786 17.08 33.10 29.99
CA THR A 786 15.75 33.66 30.30
C THR A 786 15.04 32.70 31.26
N LEU A 787 14.87 33.10 32.52
CA LEU A 787 14.17 32.32 33.55
C LEU A 787 13.11 33.21 34.18
N ASN A 788 11.87 33.10 33.69
CA ASN A 788 10.81 34.04 34.03
C ASN A 788 9.55 33.33 34.55
N GLY A 789 9.07 33.74 35.72
CA GLY A 789 7.68 33.52 36.14
C GLY A 789 6.76 34.66 35.71
N ALA A 790 5.59 34.73 36.33
CA ALA A 790 4.65 35.85 36.20
C ALA A 790 4.25 36.40 37.58
N SER A 791 3.62 37.57 37.60
CA SER A 791 3.15 38.19 38.86
C SER A 791 2.23 37.25 39.64
N GLY A 792 2.60 36.93 40.88
CA GLY A 792 1.89 35.97 41.73
C GLY A 792 2.06 34.49 41.33
N GLN A 793 2.88 34.19 40.33
CA GLN A 793 3.10 32.87 39.74
C GLN A 793 4.60 32.66 39.50
N LEU A 794 5.35 32.46 40.59
CA LEU A 794 6.81 32.35 40.52
C LEU A 794 7.25 31.09 39.77
N LEU A 795 8.38 31.21 39.07
CA LEU A 795 9.15 30.05 38.61
C LEU A 795 10.10 29.61 39.73
N THR A 796 9.87 28.43 40.28
CA THR A 796 10.76 27.84 41.29
C THR A 796 11.99 27.22 40.61
N LEU A 797 13.17 27.68 41.00
CA LEU A 797 14.49 27.18 40.61
C LEU A 797 15.09 26.48 41.83
N ASN A 798 15.10 25.14 41.83
CA ASN A 798 15.47 24.34 42.99
C ASN A 798 16.51 23.28 42.65
N CYS A 799 17.13 22.68 43.66
CA CYS A 799 18.03 21.55 43.53
C CYS A 799 17.34 20.21 43.84
N SER A 800 17.56 19.19 43.00
CA SER A 800 17.31 17.79 43.34
C SER A 800 18.55 17.15 43.92
N GLY A 801 18.40 16.57 45.12
CA GLY A 801 19.45 15.81 45.79
C GLY A 801 20.52 16.67 46.47
N CYS A 802 20.30 17.98 46.63
CA CYS A 802 21.18 18.83 47.42
C CYS A 802 20.94 18.63 48.92
N THR A 803 22.02 18.67 49.68
CA THR A 803 21.96 18.98 51.11
C THR A 803 22.12 20.50 51.27
N PRO A 804 21.17 21.21 51.90
CA PRO A 804 21.27 22.66 52.11
C PRO A 804 22.61 23.05 52.74
N ASP A 805 23.20 24.13 52.25
CA ASP A 805 24.49 24.72 52.62
C ASP A 805 25.73 23.86 52.32
N VAL A 806 25.55 22.70 51.69
CA VAL A 806 26.64 21.79 51.31
C VAL A 806 26.71 21.64 49.80
N ASP A 807 25.60 21.24 49.19
CA ASP A 807 25.50 21.03 47.75
C ASP A 807 24.68 22.15 47.11
N HIS A 808 25.08 22.58 45.92
CA HIS A 808 24.36 23.58 45.16
C HIS A 808 24.21 23.15 43.70
N TRP A 809 23.19 23.66 43.00
CA TRP A 809 23.21 23.71 41.55
C TRP A 809 23.87 25.00 41.09
N ASN A 810 24.65 24.94 40.01
CA ASN A 810 25.51 26.05 39.62
C ASN A 810 25.02 26.73 38.33
N LEU A 811 25.01 28.05 38.32
CA LEU A 811 24.74 28.86 37.12
C LEU A 811 25.96 29.72 36.76
N ASN A 812 26.54 29.46 35.59
CA ASN A 812 27.71 30.19 35.08
C ASN A 812 27.33 31.02 33.84
N ILE A 813 27.07 32.30 34.05
CA ILE A 813 26.84 33.27 32.97
C ILE A 813 28.19 33.88 32.58
N SER A 814 28.70 33.55 31.39
CA SER A 814 30.00 34.02 30.92
C SER A 814 30.03 35.55 30.73
N GLY A 815 31.21 36.16 30.86
CA GLY A 815 31.39 37.57 30.54
C GLY A 815 30.95 37.88 29.09
N GLY A 816 30.04 38.84 28.94
CA GLY A 816 29.44 39.21 27.65
C GLY A 816 28.24 38.37 27.21
N ALA A 817 27.72 37.48 28.07
CA ALA A 817 26.38 36.90 27.89
C ALA A 817 25.29 37.83 28.50
N PHE A 818 24.03 37.49 28.27
CA PHE A 818 22.88 38.26 28.75
C PHE A 818 21.99 37.44 29.69
N LYS A 819 21.26 38.12 30.59
CA LYS A 819 20.31 37.49 31.51
C LYS A 819 18.99 38.24 31.54
N SER A 820 17.89 37.50 31.61
CA SER A 820 16.55 37.94 31.98
C SER A 820 16.05 36.95 33.03
N ILE A 821 16.07 37.34 34.30
CA ILE A 821 15.64 36.47 35.40
C ILE A 821 14.67 37.28 36.26
N ASP A 822 13.40 36.89 36.24
CA ASP A 822 12.31 37.66 36.85
C ASP A 822 11.19 36.76 37.36
N TYR A 823 10.51 37.17 38.43
CA TYR A 823 9.49 36.39 39.14
C TYR A 823 9.96 34.96 39.45
N VAL A 824 11.09 34.82 40.15
CA VAL A 824 11.70 33.52 40.49
C VAL A 824 11.74 33.26 42.00
N ASP A 825 11.69 31.99 42.38
CA ASP A 825 12.03 31.53 43.73
C ASP A 825 13.29 30.67 43.62
N VAL A 826 14.37 31.04 44.29
CA VAL A 826 15.69 30.40 44.09
C VAL A 826 16.21 29.82 45.39
N SER A 827 16.50 28.53 45.41
CA SER A 827 17.12 27.82 46.54
C SER A 827 18.30 26.95 46.11
N ASP A 828 19.21 26.68 47.05
CA ASP A 828 20.33 25.74 46.93
C ASP A 828 21.19 25.99 45.67
N ALA A 829 21.51 27.25 45.40
CA ALA A 829 22.05 27.71 44.11
C ALA A 829 23.39 28.46 44.25
N ASP A 830 24.37 28.17 43.39
CA ASP A 830 25.66 28.88 43.36
C ASP A 830 25.91 29.53 41.99
N ALA A 831 26.09 30.85 41.99
CA ALA A 831 26.44 31.63 40.81
C ALA A 831 27.86 32.20 40.88
N SER A 832 28.70 31.74 41.80
CA SER A 832 30.06 32.23 42.03
C SER A 832 30.96 32.07 40.79
N GLY A 833 30.69 31.07 39.95
CA GLY A 833 31.38 30.84 38.66
C GLY A 833 30.94 31.78 37.53
N SER A 834 29.89 32.59 37.70
CA SER A 834 29.49 33.60 36.72
C SER A 834 30.52 34.72 36.58
N GLY A 835 30.56 35.36 35.40
CA GLY A 835 31.41 36.51 35.12
C GLY A 835 31.15 37.67 36.09
N ALA A 836 32.17 38.47 36.38
CA ALA A 836 32.09 39.54 37.38
C ALA A 836 30.96 40.56 37.11
N SER A 837 30.64 40.82 35.83
CA SER A 837 29.52 41.69 35.43
C SER A 837 28.14 41.14 35.76
N HIS A 838 28.04 39.85 36.09
CA HIS A 838 26.79 39.18 36.40
C HIS A 838 26.60 38.86 37.87
N LYS A 839 27.59 39.14 38.75
CA LYS A 839 27.53 38.84 40.18
C LYS A 839 27.29 40.12 41.01
N PRO A 840 26.34 40.10 41.97
CA PRO A 840 25.34 39.05 42.16
C PRO A 840 24.40 38.93 40.94
N ILE A 841 23.75 37.78 40.78
CA ILE A 841 22.77 37.58 39.70
C ILE A 841 21.67 38.64 39.75
N ALA A 842 21.20 39.00 40.95
CA ALA A 842 20.20 40.03 41.22
C ALA A 842 18.97 39.95 40.29
N PRO A 843 18.12 38.91 40.44
CA PRO A 843 16.81 38.88 39.78
C PRO A 843 15.95 40.10 40.15
N VAL A 844 14.93 40.44 39.34
CA VAL A 844 14.11 41.67 39.56
C VAL A 844 13.01 41.44 40.59
N ASN A 845 12.10 40.49 40.36
CA ASN A 845 11.11 40.06 41.34
C ASN A 845 11.46 38.65 41.81
N TYR A 846 11.78 38.46 43.09
CA TYR A 846 12.27 37.17 43.57
C TYR A 846 11.94 36.84 45.01
N ASN A 847 11.99 35.55 45.31
CA ASN A 847 12.16 35.01 46.66
C ASN A 847 13.57 34.40 46.77
N ASP A 848 14.22 34.63 47.92
CA ASP A 848 15.41 33.89 48.33
C ASP A 848 14.97 32.70 49.17
N GLY A 849 15.01 31.51 48.59
CA GLY A 849 14.66 30.25 49.23
C GLY A 849 15.75 29.74 50.19
N GLY A 850 16.87 30.45 50.31
CA GLY A 850 17.99 30.11 51.18
C GLY A 850 19.05 29.24 50.49
N SER A 851 20.21 29.18 51.14
CA SER A 851 21.39 28.46 50.64
C SER A 851 21.80 28.91 49.23
N THR A 852 21.97 30.22 49.04
CA THR A 852 22.36 30.80 47.75
C THR A 852 23.69 31.56 47.82
N ILE A 853 24.53 31.37 46.80
CA ILE A 853 25.86 31.99 46.70
C ILE A 853 25.92 32.86 45.44
N SER A 854 26.28 34.14 45.60
CA SER A 854 26.36 35.12 44.49
C SER A 854 25.08 35.31 43.67
N TRP A 855 23.92 34.88 44.18
CA TRP A 855 22.61 35.12 43.55
C TRP A 855 22.01 36.46 43.95
N PHE A 856 22.05 36.78 45.23
CA PHE A 856 21.50 38.01 45.79
C PHE A 856 22.60 38.92 46.33
N GLY A 857 22.28 40.20 46.53
CA GLY A 857 23.19 41.11 47.24
C GLY A 857 23.36 40.67 48.69
N SER A 858 24.47 41.03 49.32
CA SER A 858 24.72 40.71 50.72
C SER A 858 24.88 41.98 51.53
N ALA A 859 24.28 42.01 52.72
CA ALA A 859 24.57 43.05 53.70
C ALA A 859 25.97 42.81 54.29
N VAL A 860 26.81 43.84 54.29
CA VAL A 860 28.14 43.79 54.90
C VAL A 860 28.18 44.89 55.94
N ILE A 861 27.99 44.51 57.21
CA ILE A 861 27.98 45.47 58.32
C ILE A 861 29.38 45.56 58.89
N THR A 862 30.00 46.73 58.79
CA THR A 862 31.24 47.06 59.49
C THR A 862 30.93 47.93 60.70
N VAL A 863 31.61 47.72 61.82
CA VAL A 863 31.36 48.45 63.06
C VAL A 863 32.64 49.09 63.57
N MET A 864 32.62 50.40 63.77
CA MET A 864 33.68 51.15 64.45
C MET A 864 33.22 51.51 65.86
N LYS A 865 34.04 51.24 66.88
CA LYS A 865 33.78 51.64 68.27
C LYS A 865 34.92 52.53 68.78
N LEU A 866 34.58 53.74 69.22
CA LEU A 866 35.49 54.73 69.77
C LEU A 866 35.11 55.05 71.22
N SER A 867 36.06 55.53 72.00
CA SER A 867 35.84 56.01 73.37
C SER A 867 36.54 57.36 73.56
N ALA A 868 35.84 58.33 74.13
CA ALA A 868 36.39 59.64 74.46
C ALA A 868 36.07 60.01 75.92
N VAL A 869 37.02 60.64 76.61
CA VAL A 869 36.77 61.21 77.95
C VAL A 869 36.06 62.55 77.75
N ILE A 870 34.83 62.68 78.25
CA ILE A 870 34.01 63.91 78.11
C ILE A 870 34.21 64.84 79.30
N SER A 871 34.42 64.28 80.49
CA SER A 871 34.79 65.06 81.67
C SER A 871 35.69 64.26 82.60
N ASP A 872 36.69 64.93 83.12
CA ASP A 872 37.52 64.48 84.23
C ASP A 872 37.33 65.47 85.40
N SER A 873 37.16 64.95 86.60
CA SER A 873 37.04 65.72 87.84
C SER A 873 38.36 66.39 88.26
N ILE A 874 39.48 66.07 87.60
CA ILE A 874 40.82 66.49 88.01
C ILE A 874 41.50 67.46 87.01
N ASN A 875 41.52 67.26 85.69
CA ASN A 875 42.40 68.05 84.79
C ASN A 875 41.98 68.28 83.32
N GLY A 876 40.71 68.57 83.06
CA GLY A 876 40.31 69.48 81.97
C GLY A 876 40.53 69.10 80.50
N ILE A 877 41.61 68.46 80.03
CA ILE A 877 41.76 68.06 78.59
C ILE A 877 42.87 67.03 78.20
N THR A 878 43.62 66.35 79.08
CA THR A 878 44.54 65.26 78.63
C THR A 878 44.69 64.07 79.59
N ASN A 879 44.58 62.86 79.00
CA ASN A 879 44.61 61.48 79.54
C ASN A 879 45.74 61.18 80.57
N PRO A 880 45.50 60.36 81.62
CA PRO A 880 45.47 58.90 81.46
C PRO A 880 44.20 58.21 82.00
N LYS A 881 43.91 57.05 81.40
CA LYS A 881 42.73 56.21 81.59
C LYS A 881 42.64 55.73 83.05
N ARG A 882 41.44 55.89 83.64
CA ARG A 882 41.03 55.60 85.04
C ARG A 882 41.26 56.73 86.04
N ILE A 883 40.50 57.81 85.88
CA ILE A 883 40.27 58.74 86.99
C ILE A 883 38.87 58.43 87.55
N PRO A 884 38.75 58.06 88.84
CA PRO A 884 37.44 57.82 89.46
C PRO A 884 36.52 59.02 89.24
N SER A 885 35.26 58.77 88.94
CA SER A 885 34.25 59.76 88.54
C SER A 885 34.44 60.43 87.17
N SER A 886 35.43 60.05 86.36
CA SER A 886 35.50 60.50 84.96
C SER A 886 34.38 59.91 84.11
N ILE A 887 33.88 60.69 83.15
CA ILE A 887 32.83 60.27 82.22
C ILE A 887 33.46 59.94 80.87
N ILE A 888 33.22 58.72 80.41
CA ILE A 888 33.65 58.22 79.10
C ILE A 888 32.41 58.09 78.23
N GLU A 889 32.43 58.69 77.04
CA GLU A 889 31.44 58.47 76.00
C GLU A 889 31.97 57.44 75.01
N TYR A 890 31.21 56.36 74.82
CA TYR A 890 31.42 55.42 73.74
C TYR A 890 30.62 55.85 72.52
N THR A 891 31.24 55.80 71.35
CA THR A 891 30.61 56.05 70.05
C THR A 891 30.73 54.77 69.22
N VAL A 892 29.59 54.18 68.86
CA VAL A 892 29.50 52.98 68.00
C VAL A 892 28.90 53.40 66.67
N VAL A 893 29.61 53.11 65.57
CA VAL A 893 29.21 53.47 64.21
C VAL A 893 29.13 52.21 63.35
N PRO A 894 27.96 51.54 63.30
CA PRO A 894 27.70 50.54 62.28
C PRO A 894 27.51 51.22 60.92
N SER A 895 28.09 50.63 59.88
CA SER A 895 27.88 51.03 58.48
C SER A 895 27.62 49.81 57.62
N ASN A 896 26.69 49.93 56.67
CA ASN A 896 26.40 48.88 55.69
C ASN A 896 27.15 49.17 54.39
N SER A 897 28.35 48.60 54.29
CA SER A 897 29.20 48.64 53.09
C SER A 897 28.85 47.54 52.09
N GLY A 898 27.73 46.83 52.32
CA GLY A 898 27.27 45.74 51.47
C GLY A 898 26.54 46.24 50.22
N THR A 899 25.97 45.28 49.51
CA THR A 899 25.18 45.49 48.28
C THR A 899 23.71 45.17 48.47
N ALA A 900 23.29 44.89 49.71
CA ALA A 900 21.91 44.70 50.11
C ALA A 900 21.69 45.17 51.56
N SER A 901 20.43 45.34 51.92
CA SER A 901 20.01 45.57 53.30
C SER A 901 19.79 44.24 54.03
N PRO A 902 20.08 44.16 55.34
CA PRO A 902 19.49 43.14 56.21
C PRO A 902 17.96 43.22 56.18
N ASP A 903 17.31 42.14 56.62
CA ASP A 903 15.84 42.08 56.75
C ASP A 903 15.30 43.21 57.63
N ALA A 904 14.12 43.72 57.25
CA ALA A 904 13.48 44.80 57.98
C ALA A 904 13.24 44.43 59.46
N ASN A 905 13.53 45.35 60.36
CA ASN A 905 13.37 45.23 61.81
C ASN A 905 14.20 44.10 62.47
N THR A 906 15.27 43.64 61.82
CA THR A 906 16.15 42.58 62.36
C THR A 906 17.48 43.08 62.92
N VAL A 907 17.81 44.36 62.72
CA VAL A 907 19.09 44.92 63.19
C VAL A 907 19.04 45.18 64.69
N ILE A 908 19.91 44.49 65.41
CA ILE A 908 20.10 44.58 66.87
C ILE A 908 21.57 44.90 67.14
N VAL A 909 21.83 45.92 67.96
CA VAL A 909 23.17 46.24 68.47
C VAL A 909 23.26 45.81 69.93
N ILE A 910 24.26 44.98 70.23
CA ILE A 910 24.55 44.51 71.59
C ILE A 910 25.94 45.00 71.96
N ASP A 911 26.05 45.61 73.14
CA ASP A 911 27.34 46.02 73.68
C ASP A 911 27.49 45.61 75.14
N ALA A 912 28.67 45.12 75.51
CA ALA A 912 28.98 44.75 76.87
C ALA A 912 29.50 45.99 77.63
N VAL A 913 29.07 46.11 78.88
CA VAL A 913 29.52 47.17 79.80
C VAL A 913 30.36 46.51 80.88
N ASP A 914 31.56 47.05 81.13
CA ASP A 914 32.47 46.57 82.16
C ASP A 914 32.01 47.04 83.56
N ALA A 915 30.89 46.47 84.01
CA ALA A 915 30.23 46.75 85.29
C ALA A 915 31.15 46.62 86.52
N ALA A 916 32.32 45.99 86.39
CA ALA A 916 33.31 45.90 87.47
C ALA A 916 34.13 47.18 87.64
N ASN A 917 34.15 48.05 86.63
CA ASN A 917 35.02 49.22 86.58
C ASN A 917 34.28 50.51 86.19
N VAL A 918 33.08 50.40 85.63
CA VAL A 918 32.28 51.55 85.22
C VAL A 918 30.80 51.34 85.54
N SER A 919 30.14 52.44 85.89
CA SER A 919 28.68 52.52 86.01
C SER A 919 28.06 53.16 84.76
N PHE A 920 27.00 52.57 84.21
CA PHE A 920 26.31 53.10 83.03
C PHE A 920 25.49 54.36 83.37
N ASP A 921 25.56 55.40 82.53
CA ASP A 921 24.78 56.64 82.70
C ASP A 921 23.35 56.46 82.18
N THR A 922 22.42 56.22 83.11
CA THR A 922 21.00 56.04 82.80
C THR A 922 20.28 57.37 82.57
N THR A 923 20.91 58.50 82.91
CA THR A 923 20.35 59.84 82.75
C THR A 923 20.45 60.30 81.30
N THR A 924 21.62 60.09 80.67
CA THR A 924 21.77 60.38 79.23
C THR A 924 21.31 59.23 78.35
N GLY A 925 21.38 57.99 78.86
CA GLY A 925 21.00 56.79 78.13
C GLY A 925 21.80 56.59 76.85
N VAL A 926 21.18 55.92 75.88
CA VAL A 926 21.71 55.75 74.52
C VAL A 926 21.10 56.80 73.60
N THR A 927 21.93 57.53 72.87
CA THR A 927 21.51 58.44 71.80
C THR A 927 21.73 57.80 70.44
N PHE A 928 20.82 58.06 69.51
CA PHE A 928 20.89 57.62 68.12
C PHE A 928 21.00 58.85 67.22
N THR A 929 21.94 58.83 66.29
CA THR A 929 22.08 59.85 65.24
C THR A 929 22.27 59.15 63.91
N ASP A 930 21.41 59.44 62.95
CA ASP A 930 21.53 58.85 61.61
C ASP A 930 22.76 59.40 60.88
N GLY A 931 23.31 58.61 59.97
CA GLY A 931 24.49 58.96 59.19
C GLY A 931 24.20 60.02 58.13
N ALA A 932 25.27 60.60 57.57
CA ALA A 932 25.16 61.54 56.45
C ALA A 932 24.50 60.88 55.23
N THR A 933 24.82 59.61 55.02
CA THR A 933 24.00 58.70 54.21
C THR A 933 23.09 57.95 55.18
N SER A 934 21.78 58.17 55.02
CA SER A 934 20.74 57.65 55.92
C SER A 934 20.78 56.13 56.05
N SER A 935 20.91 55.64 57.28
CA SER A 935 20.75 54.22 57.63
C SER A 935 19.36 53.67 57.32
N GLY A 936 18.32 54.51 57.30
CA GLY A 936 16.94 54.05 57.18
C GLY A 936 16.41 53.35 58.44
N LEU A 937 17.16 53.43 59.54
CA LEU A 937 16.80 52.85 60.83
C LEU A 937 16.38 53.94 61.83
N THR A 938 15.52 53.55 62.76
CA THR A 938 15.23 54.29 63.98
C THR A 938 15.35 53.39 65.20
N ILE A 939 15.64 53.96 66.37
CA ILE A 939 15.69 53.19 67.61
C ILE A 939 14.27 52.72 68.00
N ASN A 940 14.15 51.46 68.41
CA ASN A 940 12.90 50.88 68.89
C ASN A 940 12.91 50.77 70.42
N THR A 941 13.73 49.86 70.97
CA THR A 941 13.88 49.71 72.42
C THR A 941 15.35 49.69 72.84
N VAL A 942 15.61 50.26 74.01
CA VAL A 942 16.88 50.10 74.72
C VAL A 942 16.60 49.30 75.99
N THR A 943 17.22 48.14 76.11
CA THR A 943 17.03 47.21 77.23
C THR A 943 18.38 46.84 77.83
N TYR A 944 18.37 46.45 79.11
CA TYR A 944 19.58 46.30 79.91
C TYR A 944 19.64 44.91 80.54
N SER A 945 20.85 44.42 80.76
CA SER A 945 21.13 43.20 81.51
C SER A 945 21.94 43.52 82.76
N ASN A 946 21.72 42.76 83.82
CA ASN A 946 22.58 42.71 85.01
C ASN A 946 23.23 41.33 85.19
N THR A 947 23.24 40.51 84.14
CA THR A 947 23.89 39.20 84.15
C THR A 947 25.42 39.38 84.12
N PRO A 948 26.21 38.79 85.02
CA PRO A 948 27.66 38.95 85.03
C PRO A 948 28.29 38.59 83.66
N ALA A 949 29.13 39.47 83.13
CA ALA A 949 29.88 39.22 81.92
C ALA A 949 31.09 38.28 82.19
N PRO A 950 31.46 37.38 81.26
CA PRO A 950 30.76 37.02 80.03
C PRO A 950 29.67 35.96 80.28
N GLY A 951 28.45 36.19 79.82
CA GLY A 951 27.35 35.22 79.92
C GLY A 951 26.22 35.53 78.93
N PRO A 952 25.31 34.58 78.66
CA PRO A 952 24.11 34.87 77.87
C PRO A 952 23.27 35.93 78.61
N TYR A 953 23.30 37.16 78.11
CA TYR A 953 22.62 38.29 78.75
C TYR A 953 21.10 38.16 78.63
N VAL A 954 20.39 38.41 79.73
CA VAL A 954 18.92 38.55 79.74
C VAL A 954 18.56 40.03 79.90
N TYR A 955 17.97 40.62 78.85
CA TYR A 955 17.70 42.06 78.79
C TYR A 955 16.36 42.46 79.43
N SER A 956 16.18 42.12 80.71
CA SER A 956 14.98 42.44 81.50
C SER A 956 15.25 43.38 82.68
N TYR A 957 16.50 43.83 82.83
CA TYR A 957 16.91 44.68 83.94
C TYR A 957 16.42 46.11 83.73
N THR A 958 15.90 46.71 84.81
CA THR A 958 15.51 48.12 84.87
C THR A 958 16.56 48.89 85.67
N PRO A 959 17.40 49.71 85.02
CA PRO A 959 18.47 50.42 85.72
C PRO A 959 17.99 51.47 86.74
N GLY A 960 18.76 51.66 87.80
CA GLY A 960 18.57 52.75 88.76
C GLY A 960 18.87 54.13 88.15
N ALA A 961 18.33 55.20 88.74
CA ALA A 961 18.57 56.57 88.26
C ALA A 961 20.02 57.03 88.49
N GLY A 962 20.59 57.76 87.53
CA GLY A 962 21.95 58.30 87.61
C GLY A 962 22.97 57.39 86.95
N TYR A 963 23.85 56.80 87.76
CA TYR A 963 24.88 55.87 87.32
C TYR A 963 24.65 54.50 87.96
N ASP A 964 24.49 53.46 87.15
CA ASP A 964 24.20 52.10 87.62
C ASP A 964 25.30 51.12 87.23
N GLY A 965 26.05 50.66 88.23
CA GLY A 965 27.11 49.64 88.09
C GLY A 965 26.59 48.22 87.92
N ASN A 966 25.27 47.98 88.02
CA ASN A 966 24.71 46.66 87.75
C ASN A 966 24.39 46.45 86.26
N VAL A 967 24.50 47.48 85.41
CA VAL A 967 24.30 47.32 83.95
C VAL A 967 25.54 46.65 83.35
N THR A 968 25.42 45.39 82.97
CA THR A 968 26.50 44.59 82.41
C THR A 968 26.46 44.51 80.88
N SER A 969 25.31 44.79 80.26
CA SER A 969 25.17 44.88 78.81
C SER A 969 23.95 45.69 78.41
N ILE A 970 24.05 46.35 77.25
CA ILE A 970 22.97 47.09 76.59
C ILE A 970 22.57 46.37 75.29
N GLN A 971 21.26 46.28 75.06
CA GLN A 971 20.68 45.85 73.79
C GLN A 971 19.85 46.97 73.21
N ILE A 972 20.08 47.24 71.93
CA ILE A 972 19.39 48.28 71.17
C ILE A 972 18.75 47.60 69.97
N THR A 973 17.42 47.57 69.97
CA THR A 973 16.66 47.10 68.80
C THR A 973 16.32 48.29 67.92
N THR A 974 16.22 48.06 66.61
CA THR A 974 15.85 49.09 65.65
C THR A 974 14.59 48.71 64.88
N THR A 975 13.91 49.71 64.34
CA THR A 975 12.86 49.54 63.33
C THR A 975 13.31 50.12 62.00
N GLY A 976 12.76 49.62 60.89
CA GLY A 976 13.14 49.99 59.54
C GLY A 976 14.09 48.99 58.90
N THR A 977 14.76 49.42 57.82
CA THR A 977 15.65 48.59 57.01
C THR A 977 17.00 49.27 56.94
N PHE A 978 18.10 48.56 57.24
CA PHE A 978 19.43 49.17 57.20
C PHE A 978 19.88 49.32 55.75
N ASN A 979 19.63 50.50 55.18
CA ASN A 979 19.98 50.87 53.80
C ASN A 979 21.44 50.56 53.49
N PHE A 980 21.74 50.29 52.22
CA PHE A 980 23.09 50.06 51.70
C PHE A 980 23.41 51.09 50.61
N GLY A 981 24.70 51.24 50.30
CA GLY A 981 25.18 52.17 49.28
C GLY A 981 25.25 53.63 49.76
N GLY A 982 25.74 54.51 48.87
CA GLY A 982 26.06 55.90 49.15
C GLY A 982 27.56 56.18 49.27
N SER A 983 27.94 57.44 49.41
CA SER A 983 29.32 57.85 49.69
C SER A 983 29.31 59.02 50.68
N PRO A 984 29.63 58.80 51.97
CA PRO A 984 30.09 57.53 52.59
C PRO A 984 28.98 56.47 52.68
N ASP A 985 29.33 55.24 53.06
CA ASP A 985 28.36 54.16 53.27
C ASP A 985 27.25 54.57 54.25
N SER A 986 26.04 54.09 53.99
CA SER A 986 24.90 54.17 54.89
C SER A 986 25.29 53.71 56.30
N SER A 987 25.04 54.56 57.31
CA SER A 987 25.51 54.33 58.68
C SER A 987 24.63 55.01 59.71
N PHE A 988 24.75 54.61 60.96
CA PHE A 988 24.19 55.35 62.09
C PHE A 988 25.19 55.37 63.24
N THR A 989 25.02 56.31 64.16
CA THR A 989 25.87 56.49 65.34
C THR A 989 25.05 56.28 66.60
N LEU A 990 25.52 55.39 67.47
CA LEU A 990 25.05 55.25 68.84
C LEU A 990 26.06 55.85 69.79
N ARG A 991 25.59 56.65 70.77
CA ARG A 991 26.45 57.12 71.85
C ARG A 991 25.84 56.84 73.20
N TYR A 992 26.65 56.34 74.11
CA TYR A 992 26.28 56.13 75.50
C TYR A 992 27.46 56.47 76.41
N ARG A 993 27.16 56.80 77.66
CA ARG A 993 28.16 57.22 78.63
C ARG A 993 28.28 56.24 79.77
N VAL A 994 29.48 56.15 80.30
CA VAL A 994 29.77 55.45 81.54
C VAL A 994 30.62 56.35 82.43
N ARG A 995 30.49 56.15 83.74
CA ARG A 995 31.36 56.78 84.73
C ARG A 995 32.32 55.73 85.26
N VAL A 996 33.61 56.06 85.31
CA VAL A 996 34.60 55.21 85.98
C VAL A 996 34.34 55.23 87.48
N ASP A 997 34.19 54.04 88.08
CA ASP A 997 33.92 53.90 89.51
C ASP A 997 35.14 54.15 90.41
#